data_AF-A0A928ZUY9-F1
#
_entry.id   AF-A0A928ZUY9-F1
#
_cell.length_a   1.000
_cell.length_b   1.000
_cell.length_c   1.000
_cell.angle_alpha   90.00
_cell.angle_beta   90.00
_cell.angle_gamma   90.00
#
_symmetry.space_group_name_H-M   'P 1'
#
loop_
_entity.id
_entity.type
_entity.pdbx_description
1 polymer ?
#
loop_
_entity_poly.entity_id
_entity_poly.type
_entity_poly.pdbx_seq_one_letter_code
_entity_poly.pdbx_strand_id
1 'polypeptide(L)'
;MISSPRYQSGGSLPLDSPSYVTRRADEDLFQALLAGTYCYVLNARQMGKSSLRVRTVKRLLDAGVCCVEIELLGIGSQQVTATQWYGGMIQLLNSRLGLKVNRRQWLQEHEDLSPVQRFGTFIDQMVVPKLQQPLVIFFDEIDSVLGLNFPTEDFFGLIRNFYEQRASNPLYRQLTVVMLGVATPSDLMTNLTSTPFNIGRAISLQGFTLQEAEPLQAGLAPVVTDAEAGLAAILSWTGGQPFLTQKLCQLVVNHGAEITGTPQQRVDHIVHQYILNHWEVQDEPEHLRTIRNRMLLGAKAPERLLQLYQKILKQNGIRFNNRSSAQIELRFSGLVTQQQGRLQVFNRIYKTVFDQAWVLQQLQGAPGTSPKTAQRPAQQPALAYLWSGGITATVIVMQVLGWLQPIELRVFDQFLRWRPPEPRDDRFLVITVGEADIQYQDRLGYPRTGALSDTALLNVLHKIESHQPRVVGVDFFHEAPYEPELADRWSDRIIAICEKARTVDVRVPTSIAAPPDIDIDQVGFADFAIDPDYVVRRHLIGMEGSEACPTPAAFSLRLALRYLQPEGTELTFDGDQRAYLGALSLPALTSTSGGYQMSASDFKGYQLLVNYRHHHPEEVSLQQLLSDELDNQLETLIPNRIILLGLADAKDSHFIPGQKQRLPGVVVHAHMTSQLLSAVLDQRPLLKWWPNWLEIVGIGAVFLMSGWGVWWCRRGYPPMLWIAGGNLIIFFSGYGMLILSIWVPIVPAMLIWTGSTLCLTLCYPSWHRK
;
A
#
# COMPACT_ATOMS: atom_id res chain seq x y z
N MET A 1 28.17 -33.90 -8.92
CA MET A 1 27.96 -33.55 -7.51
C MET A 1 26.46 -33.36 -7.31
N ILE A 2 25.79 -34.31 -6.65
CA ILE A 2 24.37 -34.17 -6.32
C ILE A 2 24.32 -33.13 -5.20
N SER A 3 23.70 -31.98 -5.46
CA SER A 3 23.51 -30.92 -4.48
C SER A 3 22.82 -31.50 -3.24
N SER A 4 23.39 -31.30 -2.05
CA SER A 4 22.79 -31.73 -0.79
C SER A 4 21.34 -31.22 -0.66
N PRO A 5 20.40 -32.00 -0.10
CA PRO A 5 19.01 -31.57 0.04
C PRO A 5 18.94 -30.25 0.82
N ARG A 6 18.46 -29.18 0.19
CA ARG A 6 18.35 -27.86 0.82
C ARG A 6 17.04 -27.80 1.60
N TYR A 7 17.11 -27.60 2.92
CA TYR A 7 15.94 -27.29 3.71
C TYR A 7 15.49 -25.85 3.41
N GLN A 8 14.19 -25.63 3.44
CA GLN A 8 13.62 -24.31 3.18
C GLN A 8 12.62 -23.98 4.29
N SER A 9 12.96 -22.95 5.07
CA SER A 9 12.08 -22.38 6.08
C SER A 9 11.47 -21.08 5.54
N GLY A 10 10.14 -21.03 5.49
CA GLY A 10 9.39 -19.90 4.93
C GLY A 10 8.96 -20.09 3.46
N GLY A 11 7.82 -19.49 3.12
CA GLY A 11 7.20 -19.61 1.79
C GLY A 11 6.66 -21.00 1.45
N SER A 12 6.10 -21.14 0.24
CA SER A 12 5.67 -22.43 -0.30
C SER A 12 6.87 -23.22 -0.84
N LEU A 13 6.88 -24.53 -0.63
CA LEU A 13 7.88 -25.42 -1.21
C LEU A 13 7.56 -25.71 -2.69
N PRO A 14 8.51 -25.56 -3.61
CA PRO A 14 8.37 -25.98 -5.02
C PRO A 14 7.93 -27.44 -5.15
N LEU A 15 7.29 -27.81 -6.26
CA LEU A 15 6.72 -29.14 -6.48
C LEU A 15 7.75 -30.27 -6.38
N ASP A 16 8.95 -30.01 -6.87
CA ASP A 16 10.12 -30.91 -6.94
C ASP A 16 11.00 -30.86 -5.68
N SER A 17 10.60 -30.11 -4.65
CA SER A 17 11.40 -29.97 -3.44
C SER A 17 11.61 -31.33 -2.75
N PRO A 18 12.87 -31.80 -2.59
CA PRO A 18 13.17 -33.09 -1.98
C PRO A 18 12.91 -33.11 -0.47
N SER A 19 12.74 -31.93 0.14
CA SER A 19 12.43 -31.79 1.57
C SER A 19 10.92 -31.69 1.84
N TYR A 20 10.07 -31.88 0.82
CA TYR A 20 8.62 -31.95 1.08
C TYR A 20 8.24 -33.25 1.77
N VAL A 21 7.47 -33.11 2.84
CA VAL A 21 6.91 -34.23 3.59
C VAL A 21 5.45 -34.42 3.18
N THR A 22 5.18 -35.53 2.49
CA THR A 22 3.81 -35.95 2.14
C THR A 22 3.09 -36.43 3.40
N ARG A 23 1.91 -35.87 3.67
CA ARG A 23 1.09 -36.21 4.83
C ARG A 23 -0.18 -36.93 4.40
N ARG A 24 -0.88 -37.52 5.36
CA ARG A 24 -2.24 -38.03 5.13
C ARG A 24 -3.20 -36.97 4.55
N ALA A 25 -3.04 -35.70 4.95
CA ALA A 25 -3.86 -34.60 4.46
C ALA A 25 -3.72 -34.34 2.94
N ASP A 26 -2.56 -34.66 2.36
CA ASP A 26 -2.31 -34.56 0.93
C ASP A 26 -3.22 -35.50 0.14
N GLU A 27 -3.42 -36.71 0.66
CA GLU A 27 -4.29 -37.70 0.04
C GLU A 27 -5.77 -37.43 0.35
N ASP A 28 -6.10 -37.10 1.60
CA ASP A 28 -7.47 -36.81 2.01
C ASP A 28 -8.06 -35.62 1.22
N LEU A 29 -7.29 -34.55 1.01
CA LEU A 29 -7.73 -33.40 0.23
C LEU A 29 -7.86 -33.74 -1.26
N PHE A 30 -6.85 -34.41 -1.83
CA PHE A 30 -6.89 -34.78 -3.25
C PHE A 30 -8.08 -35.66 -3.59
N GLN A 31 -8.30 -36.74 -2.83
CA GLN A 31 -9.40 -37.67 -3.06
C GLN A 31 -10.77 -37.01 -2.85
N ALA A 32 -10.91 -36.17 -1.84
CA ALA A 32 -12.16 -35.45 -1.60
C ALA A 32 -12.49 -34.49 -2.76
N LEU A 33 -11.50 -33.74 -3.26
CA LEU A 33 -11.71 -32.81 -4.37
C LEU A 33 -11.96 -33.56 -5.70
N LEU A 34 -11.27 -34.69 -5.94
CA LEU A 34 -11.52 -35.54 -7.10
C LEU A 34 -12.95 -36.11 -7.09
N ALA A 35 -13.49 -36.41 -5.91
CA ALA A 35 -14.89 -36.82 -5.72
C ALA A 35 -15.89 -35.65 -5.75
N GLY A 36 -15.45 -34.42 -6.02
CA GLY A 36 -16.30 -33.23 -6.07
C GLY A 36 -16.78 -32.73 -4.70
N THR A 37 -16.15 -33.14 -3.61
CA THR A 37 -16.53 -32.76 -2.24
C THR A 37 -15.97 -31.39 -1.89
N TYR A 38 -16.83 -30.46 -1.44
CA TYR A 38 -16.39 -29.16 -0.94
C TYR A 38 -15.50 -29.35 0.28
N CYS A 39 -14.39 -28.63 0.37
CA CYS A 39 -13.40 -28.83 1.43
C CYS A 39 -13.00 -27.51 2.09
N TYR A 40 -12.48 -27.58 3.31
CA TYR A 40 -11.79 -26.44 3.91
C TYR A 40 -10.58 -26.86 4.74
N VAL A 41 -9.50 -26.09 4.59
CA VAL A 41 -8.21 -26.28 5.27
C VAL A 41 -7.96 -25.07 6.17
N LEU A 42 -8.62 -25.07 7.32
CA LEU A 42 -8.60 -23.97 8.28
C LEU A 42 -7.65 -24.31 9.44
N ASN A 43 -6.43 -23.76 9.41
CA ASN A 43 -5.39 -24.09 10.39
C ASN A 43 -4.43 -22.93 10.62
N ALA A 44 -3.66 -23.00 11.71
CA ALA A 44 -2.65 -22.00 12.07
C ALA A 44 -1.64 -21.73 10.92
N ARG A 45 -0.98 -20.57 11.01
CA ARG A 45 0.12 -20.22 10.09
C ARG A 45 1.25 -21.24 10.18
N GLN A 46 2.06 -21.32 9.13
CA GLN A 46 3.26 -22.17 9.10
C GLN A 46 3.01 -23.70 9.22
N MET A 47 1.79 -24.15 8.92
CA MET A 47 1.40 -25.58 8.84
C MET A 47 1.49 -26.18 7.43
N GLY A 48 2.10 -25.47 6.46
CA GLY A 48 2.27 -25.96 5.10
C GLY A 48 0.98 -26.07 4.28
N LYS A 49 0.04 -25.11 4.46
CA LYS A 49 -1.21 -25.03 3.68
C LYS A 49 -0.95 -24.73 2.21
N SER A 50 -0.11 -23.73 1.93
CA SER A 50 0.21 -23.30 0.57
C SER A 50 0.98 -24.38 -0.20
N SER A 51 1.94 -25.05 0.44
CA SER A 51 2.66 -26.19 -0.17
C SER A 51 1.75 -27.39 -0.48
N LEU A 52 0.74 -27.64 0.37
CA LEU A 52 -0.30 -28.65 0.14
C LEU A 52 -1.15 -28.26 -1.08
N ARG A 53 -1.64 -27.01 -1.13
CA ARG A 53 -2.43 -26.49 -2.25
C ARG A 53 -1.72 -26.67 -3.59
N VAL A 54 -0.47 -26.20 -3.70
CA VAL A 54 0.31 -26.27 -4.95
C VAL A 54 0.40 -27.70 -5.48
N ARG A 55 0.61 -28.68 -4.60
CA ARG A 55 0.66 -30.10 -4.98
C ARG A 55 -0.69 -30.69 -5.32
N THR A 56 -1.71 -30.38 -4.53
CA THR A 56 -3.07 -30.82 -4.82
C THR A 56 -3.54 -30.30 -6.18
N VAL A 57 -3.28 -29.03 -6.49
CA VAL A 57 -3.59 -28.43 -7.80
C VAL A 57 -2.86 -29.16 -8.92
N LYS A 58 -1.55 -29.43 -8.78
CA LYS A 58 -0.81 -30.20 -9.79
C LYS A 58 -1.42 -31.58 -10.01
N ARG A 59 -1.71 -32.33 -8.94
CA ARG A 59 -2.33 -33.67 -9.02
C ARG A 59 -3.71 -33.63 -9.65
N LEU A 60 -4.52 -32.61 -9.37
CA LEU A 60 -5.85 -32.43 -9.96
C LEU A 60 -5.77 -32.12 -11.45
N LEU A 61 -4.85 -31.24 -11.86
CA LEU A 61 -4.58 -30.94 -13.27
C LEU A 61 -4.15 -32.21 -14.02
N ASP A 62 -3.27 -33.02 -13.44
CA ASP A 62 -2.84 -34.31 -14.01
C ASP A 62 -3.97 -35.33 -14.10
N ALA A 63 -4.99 -35.21 -13.24
CA ALA A 63 -6.22 -36.01 -13.27
C ALA A 63 -7.31 -35.42 -14.18
N GLY A 64 -7.02 -34.36 -14.96
CA GLY A 64 -7.97 -33.73 -15.88
C GLY A 64 -8.97 -32.79 -15.22
N VAL A 65 -8.70 -32.29 -14.02
CA VAL A 65 -9.55 -31.33 -13.30
C VAL A 65 -9.00 -29.91 -13.49
N CYS A 66 -9.83 -28.99 -13.94
CA CYS A 66 -9.46 -27.57 -14.04
C CYS A 66 -9.39 -26.95 -12.64
N CYS A 67 -8.38 -26.14 -12.38
CA CYS A 67 -8.19 -25.49 -11.07
C CYS A 67 -8.04 -23.98 -11.25
N VAL A 68 -8.76 -23.20 -10.45
CA VAL A 68 -8.59 -21.75 -10.37
C VAL A 68 -8.25 -21.36 -8.95
N GLU A 69 -7.21 -20.55 -8.79
CA GLU A 69 -6.79 -20.02 -7.51
C GLU A 69 -7.17 -18.55 -7.40
N ILE A 70 -7.82 -18.20 -6.29
CA ILE A 70 -8.23 -16.85 -5.92
C ILE A 70 -7.60 -16.55 -4.57
N GLU A 71 -6.54 -15.74 -4.58
CA GLU A 71 -5.91 -15.22 -3.37
C GLU A 71 -6.65 -13.95 -2.94
N LEU A 72 -7.41 -14.05 -1.85
CA LEU A 72 -8.35 -13.00 -1.45
C LEU A 72 -7.65 -11.75 -0.90
N LEU A 73 -6.48 -11.90 -0.28
CA LEU A 73 -5.68 -10.76 0.20
C LEU A 73 -5.23 -9.85 -0.96
N GLY A 74 -4.90 -10.43 -2.12
CA GLY A 74 -4.43 -9.69 -3.29
C GLY A 74 -5.49 -8.75 -3.92
N ILE A 75 -6.77 -8.92 -3.55
CA ILE A 75 -7.87 -8.04 -3.99
C ILE A 75 -7.95 -6.76 -3.13
N GLY A 76 -7.46 -6.81 -1.90
CA GLY A 76 -7.51 -5.73 -0.91
C GLY A 76 -8.34 -6.08 0.32
N SER A 77 -8.01 -5.49 1.48
CA SER A 77 -8.61 -5.84 2.77
C SER A 77 -9.28 -4.67 3.51
N GLN A 78 -8.67 -3.48 3.61
CA GLN A 78 -9.20 -2.40 4.46
C GLN A 78 -9.84 -1.21 3.72
N GLN A 79 -9.54 -1.02 2.43
CA GLN A 79 -10.03 0.14 1.66
C GLN A 79 -10.85 -0.24 0.42
N VAL A 80 -11.13 -1.54 0.25
CA VAL A 80 -11.86 -2.07 -0.90
C VAL A 80 -13.37 -2.04 -0.65
N THR A 81 -14.15 -1.60 -1.63
CA THR A 81 -15.62 -1.68 -1.59
C THR A 81 -16.10 -3.08 -1.98
N ALA A 82 -17.34 -3.44 -1.64
CA ALA A 82 -17.93 -4.73 -2.04
C ALA A 82 -17.87 -4.90 -3.58
N THR A 83 -18.28 -3.89 -4.35
CA THR A 83 -18.23 -3.92 -5.82
C THR A 83 -16.83 -4.16 -6.36
N GLN A 84 -15.81 -3.52 -5.78
CA GLN A 84 -14.42 -3.73 -6.17
C GLN A 84 -13.93 -5.13 -5.80
N TRP A 85 -14.34 -5.64 -4.63
CA TRP A 85 -13.92 -6.95 -4.14
C TRP A 85 -14.50 -8.10 -4.98
N TYR A 86 -15.82 -8.11 -5.20
CA TYR A 86 -16.47 -9.06 -6.10
C TYR A 86 -16.01 -8.88 -7.55
N GLY A 87 -15.84 -7.65 -8.02
CA GLY A 87 -15.26 -7.36 -9.35
C GLY A 87 -13.82 -7.88 -9.51
N GLY A 88 -13.01 -7.85 -8.44
CA GLY A 88 -11.69 -8.47 -8.41
C GLY A 88 -11.75 -9.98 -8.61
N MET A 89 -12.66 -10.68 -7.92
CA MET A 89 -12.88 -12.11 -8.10
C MET A 89 -13.36 -12.46 -9.51
N ILE A 90 -14.27 -11.67 -10.09
CA ILE A 90 -14.70 -11.80 -11.49
C ILE A 90 -13.49 -11.68 -12.43
N GLN A 91 -12.62 -10.69 -12.22
CA GLN A 91 -11.42 -10.50 -13.05
C GLN A 91 -10.48 -11.72 -12.98
N LEU A 92 -10.28 -12.27 -11.79
CA LEU A 92 -9.43 -13.44 -11.58
C LEU A 92 -10.01 -14.67 -12.29
N LEU A 93 -11.30 -14.95 -12.12
CA LEU A 93 -11.95 -16.06 -12.83
C LEU A 93 -11.91 -15.87 -14.34
N ASN A 94 -12.25 -14.67 -14.82
CA ASN A 94 -12.25 -14.34 -16.24
C ASN A 94 -10.88 -14.54 -16.90
N SER A 95 -9.81 -14.08 -16.24
CA SER A 95 -8.44 -14.22 -16.75
C SER A 95 -7.94 -15.67 -16.67
N ARG A 96 -8.20 -16.38 -15.57
CA ARG A 96 -7.71 -17.76 -15.35
C ARG A 96 -8.44 -18.80 -16.20
N LEU A 97 -9.73 -18.59 -16.46
CA LEU A 97 -10.54 -19.46 -17.30
C LEU A 97 -10.60 -19.01 -18.77
N GLY A 98 -9.96 -17.89 -19.12
CA GLY A 98 -9.93 -17.38 -20.49
C GLY A 98 -11.32 -17.04 -21.06
N LEU A 99 -12.24 -16.54 -20.23
CA LEU A 99 -13.65 -16.35 -20.62
C LEU A 99 -13.88 -15.16 -21.57
N LYS A 100 -12.86 -14.31 -21.76
CA LYS A 100 -12.85 -13.12 -22.63
C LYS A 100 -13.99 -12.13 -22.35
N VAL A 101 -14.45 -12.04 -21.11
CA VAL A 101 -15.51 -11.11 -20.71
C VAL A 101 -14.91 -9.74 -20.40
N ASN A 102 -15.52 -8.66 -20.89
CA ASN A 102 -15.15 -7.32 -20.43
C ASN A 102 -15.75 -7.09 -19.04
N ARG A 103 -14.89 -7.09 -18.00
CA ARG A 103 -15.33 -6.92 -16.61
C ARG A 103 -16.11 -5.62 -16.39
N ARG A 104 -15.68 -4.50 -16.98
CA ARG A 104 -16.34 -3.20 -16.75
C ARG A 104 -17.75 -3.23 -17.31
N GLN A 105 -17.88 -3.71 -18.55
CA GLN A 105 -19.17 -3.89 -19.20
C GLN A 105 -20.08 -4.84 -18.41
N TRP A 106 -19.57 -6.00 -17.99
CA TRP A 106 -20.34 -6.96 -17.18
C TRP A 106 -20.90 -6.32 -15.89
N LEU A 107 -20.07 -5.54 -15.19
CA LEU A 107 -20.47 -4.88 -13.95
C LEU A 107 -21.50 -3.76 -14.17
N GLN A 108 -21.46 -3.09 -15.32
CA GLN A 108 -22.42 -2.04 -15.73
C GLN A 108 -23.75 -2.64 -16.17
N GLU A 109 -23.73 -3.70 -16.99
CA GLU A 109 -24.95 -4.38 -17.48
C GLU A 109 -25.79 -5.01 -16.35
N HIS A 110 -25.16 -5.31 -15.21
CA HIS A 110 -25.81 -5.89 -14.04
C HIS A 110 -25.81 -4.92 -12.84
N GLU A 111 -25.84 -3.60 -13.10
CA GLU A 111 -25.78 -2.60 -12.04
C GLU A 111 -26.99 -2.61 -11.10
N ASP A 112 -28.13 -3.11 -11.58
CA ASP A 112 -29.35 -3.35 -10.82
C ASP A 112 -29.22 -4.44 -9.75
N LEU A 113 -28.23 -5.34 -9.89
CA LEU A 113 -27.98 -6.43 -8.93
C LEU A 113 -27.02 -6.00 -7.81
N SER A 114 -27.17 -6.61 -6.63
CA SER A 114 -26.18 -6.47 -5.56
C SER A 114 -24.81 -7.05 -5.97
N PRO A 115 -23.68 -6.59 -5.41
CA PRO A 115 -22.35 -7.06 -5.79
C PRO A 115 -22.16 -8.59 -5.71
N VAL A 116 -22.74 -9.23 -4.69
CA VAL A 116 -22.71 -10.70 -4.54
C VAL A 116 -23.55 -11.41 -5.61
N GLN A 117 -24.70 -10.85 -5.97
CA GLN A 117 -25.53 -11.38 -7.06
C GLN A 117 -24.83 -11.23 -8.40
N ARG A 118 -24.15 -10.11 -8.69
CA ARG A 118 -23.36 -9.94 -9.92
C ARG A 118 -22.29 -11.02 -10.05
N PHE A 119 -21.63 -11.38 -8.93
CA PHE A 119 -20.66 -12.47 -8.90
C PHE A 119 -21.32 -13.84 -9.08
N GLY A 120 -22.44 -14.09 -8.40
CA GLY A 120 -23.23 -15.32 -8.56
C GLY A 120 -23.69 -15.54 -10.00
N THR A 121 -24.29 -14.52 -10.60
CA THR A 121 -24.72 -14.51 -12.01
C THR A 121 -23.56 -14.72 -12.96
N PHE A 122 -22.37 -14.16 -12.66
CA PHE A 122 -21.18 -14.40 -13.48
C PHE A 122 -20.76 -15.87 -13.46
N ILE A 123 -20.77 -16.53 -12.29
CA ILE A 123 -20.52 -17.97 -12.19
C ILE A 123 -21.57 -18.74 -12.99
N ASP A 124 -22.85 -18.41 -12.81
CA ASP A 124 -23.97 -19.13 -13.41
C ASP A 124 -24.04 -19.01 -14.94
N GLN A 125 -23.78 -17.82 -15.49
CA GLN A 125 -23.94 -17.55 -16.91
C GLN A 125 -22.62 -17.71 -17.69
N MET A 126 -21.48 -17.39 -17.07
CA MET A 126 -20.20 -17.33 -17.79
C MET A 126 -19.26 -18.49 -17.46
N VAL A 127 -19.32 -19.05 -16.25
CA VAL A 127 -18.42 -20.13 -15.81
C VAL A 127 -19.05 -21.50 -16.02
N VAL A 128 -20.16 -21.77 -15.32
CA VAL A 128 -20.81 -23.10 -15.28
C VAL A 128 -21.17 -23.63 -16.67
N PRO A 129 -21.74 -22.85 -17.61
CA PRO A 129 -22.11 -23.36 -18.93
C PRO A 129 -20.90 -23.68 -19.82
N LYS A 130 -19.73 -23.14 -19.49
CA LYS A 130 -18.48 -23.35 -20.26
C LYS A 130 -17.59 -24.43 -19.67
N LEU A 131 -18.03 -25.12 -18.60
CA LEU A 131 -17.27 -26.22 -18.00
C LEU A 131 -17.30 -27.45 -18.91
N GLN A 132 -16.14 -27.79 -19.48
CA GLN A 132 -15.92 -29.02 -20.25
C GLN A 132 -15.35 -30.16 -19.38
N GLN A 133 -14.83 -29.82 -18.21
CA GLN A 133 -14.24 -30.70 -17.22
C GLN A 133 -14.54 -30.16 -15.83
N PRO A 134 -14.44 -30.99 -14.75
CA PRO A 134 -14.64 -30.52 -13.39
C PRO A 134 -13.73 -29.32 -13.07
N LEU A 135 -14.29 -28.32 -12.40
CA LEU A 135 -13.59 -27.13 -11.94
C LEU A 135 -13.51 -27.12 -10.41
N VAL A 136 -12.31 -26.93 -9.88
CA VAL A 136 -12.08 -26.64 -8.47
C VAL A 136 -11.64 -25.18 -8.30
N ILE A 137 -12.38 -24.41 -7.51
CA ILE A 137 -12.01 -23.03 -7.13
C ILE A 137 -11.39 -23.05 -5.73
N PHE A 138 -10.13 -22.63 -5.65
CA PHE A 138 -9.37 -22.47 -4.42
C PHE A 138 -9.44 -21.02 -3.95
N PHE A 139 -10.14 -20.77 -2.85
CA PHE A 139 -10.07 -19.50 -2.13
C PHE A 139 -8.97 -19.57 -1.08
N ASP A 140 -7.83 -18.94 -1.35
CA ASP A 140 -6.70 -18.86 -0.42
C ASP A 140 -6.79 -17.58 0.43
N GLU A 141 -6.20 -17.64 1.62
CA GLU A 141 -6.27 -16.58 2.63
C GLU A 141 -7.69 -16.11 2.97
N ILE A 142 -8.61 -17.06 3.19
CA ILE A 142 -10.01 -16.77 3.53
C ILE A 142 -10.17 -15.93 4.81
N ASP A 143 -9.17 -15.90 5.69
CA ASP A 143 -9.15 -15.03 6.87
C ASP A 143 -9.03 -13.53 6.54
N SER A 144 -8.64 -13.17 5.31
CA SER A 144 -8.63 -11.77 4.85
C SER A 144 -10.02 -11.12 4.88
N VAL A 145 -11.09 -11.91 4.77
CA VAL A 145 -12.47 -11.39 4.79
C VAL A 145 -12.85 -10.77 6.14
N LEU A 146 -12.14 -11.12 7.21
CA LEU A 146 -12.35 -10.56 8.55
C LEU A 146 -11.89 -9.10 8.65
N GLY A 147 -11.06 -8.64 7.71
CA GLY A 147 -10.58 -7.26 7.63
C GLY A 147 -11.43 -6.34 6.77
N LEU A 148 -12.45 -6.87 6.08
CA LEU A 148 -13.29 -6.11 5.15
C LEU A 148 -14.28 -5.22 5.91
N ASN A 149 -14.48 -4.00 5.41
CA ASN A 149 -15.39 -3.01 6.00
C ASN A 149 -16.86 -3.17 5.53
N PHE A 150 -17.23 -4.33 5.00
CA PHE A 150 -18.60 -4.66 4.59
C PHE A 150 -18.95 -6.10 4.97
N PRO A 151 -20.24 -6.45 5.12
CA PRO A 151 -20.66 -7.81 5.46
C PRO A 151 -20.28 -8.83 4.39
N THR A 152 -19.72 -9.97 4.80
CA THR A 152 -19.27 -11.04 3.90
C THR A 152 -20.08 -12.33 4.04
N GLU A 153 -21.14 -12.31 4.86
CA GLU A 153 -22.01 -13.49 5.06
C GLU A 153 -22.67 -13.94 3.74
N ASP A 154 -23.07 -12.99 2.89
CA ASP A 154 -23.68 -13.27 1.59
C ASP A 154 -22.74 -14.02 0.64
N PHE A 155 -21.42 -13.80 0.72
CA PHE A 155 -20.44 -14.56 -0.06
C PHE A 155 -20.48 -16.05 0.29
N PHE A 156 -20.52 -16.38 1.58
CA PHE A 156 -20.62 -17.77 2.03
C PHE A 156 -22.00 -18.36 1.75
N GLY A 157 -23.06 -17.56 1.85
CA GLY A 157 -24.41 -17.92 1.42
C GLY A 157 -24.45 -18.31 -0.07
N LEU A 158 -23.76 -17.55 -0.91
CA LEU A 158 -23.64 -17.85 -2.34
C LEU A 158 -22.87 -19.15 -2.61
N ILE A 159 -21.75 -19.41 -1.91
CA ILE A 159 -21.03 -20.69 -2.03
C ILE A 159 -21.94 -21.87 -1.67
N ARG A 160 -22.74 -21.72 -0.61
CA ARG A 160 -23.72 -22.73 -0.23
C ARG A 160 -24.79 -22.90 -1.31
N ASN A 161 -25.28 -21.81 -1.90
CA ASN A 161 -26.25 -21.86 -2.99
C ASN A 161 -25.73 -22.69 -4.17
N PHE A 162 -24.47 -22.50 -4.58
CA PHE A 162 -23.85 -23.32 -5.64
C PHE A 162 -23.84 -24.82 -5.31
N TYR A 163 -23.63 -25.18 -4.05
CA TYR A 163 -23.71 -26.58 -3.63
C TYR A 163 -25.14 -27.12 -3.70
N GLU A 164 -26.13 -26.37 -3.21
CA GLU A 164 -27.53 -26.78 -3.22
C GLU A 164 -28.06 -26.97 -4.66
N GLN A 165 -27.60 -26.15 -5.61
CA GLN A 165 -27.94 -26.29 -7.03
C GLN A 165 -27.52 -27.64 -7.63
N ARG A 166 -26.60 -28.39 -7.01
CA ARG A 166 -26.20 -29.73 -7.49
C ARG A 166 -27.33 -30.76 -7.50
N ALA A 167 -28.38 -30.52 -6.70
CA ALA A 167 -29.56 -31.37 -6.64
C ALA A 167 -30.42 -31.25 -7.91
N SER A 168 -30.58 -30.05 -8.45
CA SER A 168 -31.48 -29.75 -9.58
C SER A 168 -30.75 -29.43 -10.89
N ASN A 169 -29.49 -28.99 -10.83
CA ASN A 169 -28.67 -28.63 -11.99
C ASN A 169 -27.40 -29.51 -12.04
N PRO A 170 -27.33 -30.49 -12.97
CA PRO A 170 -26.18 -31.37 -13.12
C PRO A 170 -24.86 -30.65 -13.41
N LEU A 171 -24.89 -29.46 -14.03
CA LEU A 171 -23.67 -28.70 -14.34
C LEU A 171 -22.94 -28.25 -13.06
N TYR A 172 -23.67 -27.93 -11.99
CA TYR A 172 -23.08 -27.54 -10.70
C TYR A 172 -22.35 -28.69 -9.99
N ARG A 173 -22.57 -29.95 -10.39
CA ARG A 173 -21.79 -31.09 -9.88
C ARG A 173 -20.33 -31.02 -10.31
N GLN A 174 -20.05 -30.31 -11.41
CA GLN A 174 -18.69 -30.08 -11.91
C GLN A 174 -17.97 -28.96 -11.16
N LEU A 175 -18.67 -28.09 -10.43
CA LEU A 175 -18.08 -26.97 -9.68
C LEU A 175 -17.83 -27.35 -8.23
N THR A 176 -16.57 -27.40 -7.80
CA THR A 176 -16.14 -27.69 -6.43
C THR A 176 -15.40 -26.50 -5.81
N VAL A 177 -15.67 -26.21 -4.55
CA VAL A 177 -15.04 -25.09 -3.82
C VAL A 177 -14.17 -25.62 -2.68
N VAL A 178 -12.98 -25.04 -2.53
CA VAL A 178 -12.11 -25.24 -1.37
C VAL A 178 -11.66 -23.91 -0.79
N MET A 179 -11.71 -23.82 0.55
CA MET A 179 -11.29 -22.62 1.29
C MET A 179 -10.07 -22.92 2.15
N LEU A 180 -9.02 -22.10 2.07
CA LEU A 180 -7.80 -22.22 2.85
C LEU A 180 -7.55 -20.92 3.62
N GLY A 181 -7.12 -21.03 4.88
CA GLY A 181 -6.74 -19.85 5.67
C GLY A 181 -6.62 -20.10 7.16
N VAL A 182 -6.54 -19.01 7.92
CA VAL A 182 -6.31 -18.98 9.37
C VAL A 182 -7.54 -18.41 10.10
N ALA A 183 -8.64 -19.14 10.06
CA ALA A 183 -9.90 -18.74 10.69
C ALA A 183 -10.69 -19.96 11.18
N THR A 184 -11.66 -19.79 12.08
CA THR A 184 -12.69 -20.81 12.31
C THR A 184 -13.89 -20.55 11.45
N PRO A 185 -14.73 -21.58 11.21
CA PRO A 185 -16.08 -21.37 10.70
C PRO A 185 -16.85 -20.28 11.45
N SER A 186 -16.72 -20.18 12.78
CA SER A 186 -17.37 -19.14 13.60
C SER A 186 -16.76 -17.74 13.50
N ASP A 187 -15.49 -17.63 13.10
CA ASP A 187 -14.89 -16.31 12.82
C ASP A 187 -15.42 -15.77 11.50
N LEU A 188 -15.61 -16.66 10.52
CA LEU A 188 -16.05 -16.31 9.17
C LEU A 188 -17.56 -16.05 9.09
N MET A 189 -18.37 -16.64 9.98
CA MET A 189 -19.82 -16.42 10.03
C MET A 189 -20.44 -16.57 11.41
N THR A 190 -21.44 -15.73 11.68
CA THR A 190 -22.19 -15.73 12.95
C THR A 190 -23.26 -16.82 13.03
N ASN A 191 -23.94 -17.14 11.92
CA ASN A 191 -25.04 -18.11 11.89
C ASN A 191 -24.58 -19.49 11.37
N LEU A 192 -24.24 -20.40 12.30
CA LEU A 192 -23.68 -21.71 11.97
C LEU A 192 -24.65 -22.68 11.27
N THR A 193 -25.97 -22.45 11.27
CA THR A 193 -26.93 -23.42 10.68
C THR A 193 -27.07 -23.33 9.17
N SER A 194 -26.63 -22.23 8.54
CA SER A 194 -26.82 -21.96 7.11
C SER A 194 -25.50 -21.80 6.33
N THR A 195 -24.43 -22.49 6.75
CA THR A 195 -23.07 -22.24 6.26
C THR A 195 -22.56 -23.27 5.24
N PRO A 196 -21.59 -22.92 4.37
CA PRO A 196 -20.89 -23.89 3.54
C PRO A 196 -19.98 -24.81 4.37
N PHE A 197 -19.72 -24.50 5.66
CA PHE A 197 -18.93 -25.33 6.55
C PHE A 197 -19.68 -26.56 7.09
N ASN A 198 -21.01 -26.58 6.98
CA ASN A 198 -21.84 -27.75 7.32
C ASN A 198 -21.90 -28.78 6.19
N ILE A 199 -21.70 -28.34 4.95
CA ILE A 199 -21.77 -29.18 3.74
C ILE A 199 -20.37 -29.58 3.23
N GLY A 200 -19.32 -28.90 3.69
CA GLY A 200 -17.92 -29.18 3.32
C GLY A 200 -17.19 -30.09 4.31
N ARG A 201 -16.19 -30.83 3.83
CA ARG A 201 -15.30 -31.68 4.63
C ARG A 201 -14.12 -30.87 5.19
N ALA A 202 -13.91 -30.94 6.50
CA ALA A 202 -12.73 -30.38 7.15
C ALA A 202 -11.49 -31.25 6.86
N ILE A 203 -10.42 -30.63 6.37
CA ILE A 203 -9.11 -31.27 6.24
C ILE A 203 -8.18 -30.73 7.34
N SER A 204 -7.84 -31.59 8.30
CA SER A 204 -6.99 -31.24 9.43
C SER A 204 -5.52 -31.41 9.07
N LEU A 205 -4.69 -30.40 9.34
CA LEU A 205 -3.23 -30.53 9.26
C LEU A 205 -2.65 -30.77 10.66
N GLN A 206 -1.85 -31.82 10.78
CA GLN A 206 -1.13 -32.17 12.00
C GLN A 206 0.37 -31.95 11.78
N GLY A 207 1.14 -31.95 12.87
CA GLY A 207 2.60 -32.00 12.77
C GLY A 207 3.07 -33.33 12.20
N PHE A 208 4.23 -33.33 11.54
CA PHE A 208 4.83 -34.51 10.96
C PHE A 208 5.09 -35.60 12.00
N THR A 209 4.73 -36.82 11.66
CA THR A 209 5.24 -38.02 12.34
C THR A 209 6.67 -38.32 11.90
N LEU A 210 7.40 -39.15 12.66
CA LEU A 210 8.75 -39.57 12.28
C LEU A 210 8.76 -40.29 10.92
N GLN A 211 7.75 -41.13 10.68
CA GLN A 211 7.60 -41.86 9.42
C GLN A 211 7.34 -40.93 8.25
N GLU A 212 6.44 -39.94 8.39
CA GLU A 212 6.20 -38.96 7.32
C GLU A 212 7.45 -38.10 7.05
N ALA A 213 8.21 -37.75 8.09
CA ALA A 213 9.36 -36.86 8.00
C ALA A 213 10.64 -37.54 7.46
N GLU A 214 10.61 -38.82 7.10
CA GLU A 214 11.73 -39.57 6.52
C GLU A 214 12.49 -38.82 5.40
N PRO A 215 11.82 -38.12 4.44
CA PRO A 215 12.54 -37.40 3.39
C PRO A 215 13.51 -36.33 3.91
N LEU A 216 13.31 -35.84 5.15
CA LEU A 216 14.19 -34.88 5.78
C LEU A 216 15.49 -35.50 6.28
N GLN A 217 15.60 -36.83 6.44
CA GLN A 217 16.79 -37.47 6.99
C GLN A 217 18.01 -37.33 6.06
N ALA A 218 17.80 -37.35 4.75
CA ALA A 218 18.86 -37.31 3.75
C ALA A 218 19.77 -36.06 3.89
N GLY A 219 19.20 -34.92 4.29
CA GLY A 219 19.97 -33.70 4.53
C GLY A 219 20.72 -33.67 5.87
N LEU A 220 20.33 -34.51 6.85
CA LEU A 220 20.99 -34.59 8.17
C LEU A 220 22.16 -35.56 8.18
N ALA A 221 22.13 -36.58 7.32
CA ALA A 221 23.14 -37.65 7.25
C ALA A 221 24.61 -37.16 7.17
N PRO A 222 24.95 -36.03 6.52
CA PRO A 222 26.32 -35.52 6.51
C PRO A 222 26.82 -34.96 7.84
N VAL A 223 25.92 -34.66 8.78
CA VAL A 223 26.23 -33.91 10.02
C VAL A 223 25.92 -34.71 11.29
N VAL A 224 24.99 -35.66 11.20
CA VAL A 224 24.58 -36.50 12.33
C VAL A 224 24.80 -37.96 11.96
N THR A 225 25.58 -38.68 12.78
CA THR A 225 25.94 -40.09 12.55
C THR A 225 24.73 -41.04 12.50
N ASP A 226 23.64 -40.67 13.18
CA ASP A 226 22.34 -41.34 13.13
C ASP A 226 21.27 -40.29 12.79
N ALA A 227 20.93 -40.22 11.49
CA ALA A 227 20.00 -39.23 10.96
C ALA A 227 18.55 -39.45 11.43
N GLU A 228 18.16 -40.69 11.69
CA GLU A 228 16.83 -41.02 12.22
C GLU A 228 16.72 -40.54 13.68
N ALA A 229 17.71 -40.84 14.52
CA ALA A 229 17.74 -40.33 15.89
C ALA A 229 17.86 -38.80 15.94
N GLY A 230 18.61 -38.19 15.03
CA GLY A 230 18.67 -36.73 14.87
C GLY A 230 17.31 -36.14 14.52
N LEU A 231 16.61 -36.72 13.55
CA LEU A 231 15.26 -36.28 13.16
C LEU A 231 14.24 -36.49 14.30
N ALA A 232 14.30 -37.62 15.01
CA ALA A 232 13.46 -37.87 16.17
C ALA A 232 13.67 -36.81 17.26
N ALA A 233 14.93 -36.43 17.53
CA ALA A 233 15.27 -35.35 18.45
C ALA A 233 14.70 -34.00 17.99
N ILE A 234 14.80 -33.67 16.70
CA ILE A 234 14.21 -32.46 16.10
C ILE A 234 12.69 -32.46 16.30
N LEU A 235 12.01 -33.54 15.93
CA LEU A 235 10.55 -33.65 16.07
C LEU A 235 10.09 -33.57 17.53
N SER A 236 10.90 -34.07 18.48
CA SER A 236 10.62 -33.93 19.92
C SER A 236 10.57 -32.48 20.38
N TRP A 237 11.34 -31.59 19.74
CA TRP A 237 11.34 -30.15 20.01
C TRP A 237 10.24 -29.40 19.26
N THR A 238 10.05 -29.70 17.98
CA THR A 238 9.18 -28.95 17.07
C THR A 238 7.74 -29.43 17.05
N GLY A 239 7.46 -30.62 17.61
CA GLY A 239 6.15 -31.29 17.53
C GLY A 239 5.75 -31.62 16.09
N GLY A 240 6.72 -31.70 15.18
CA GLY A 240 6.49 -31.92 13.76
C GLY A 240 5.92 -30.70 13.02
N GLN A 241 5.89 -29.50 13.61
CA GLN A 241 5.43 -28.32 12.88
C GLN A 241 6.30 -28.08 11.63
N PRO A 242 5.71 -28.01 10.41
CA PRO A 242 6.47 -27.98 9.17
C PRO A 242 7.58 -26.93 9.11
N PHE A 243 7.27 -25.68 9.46
CA PHE A 243 8.24 -24.59 9.47
C PHE A 243 9.37 -24.79 10.47
N LEU A 244 9.04 -25.10 11.73
CA LEU A 244 10.06 -25.28 12.77
C LEU A 244 10.92 -26.52 12.51
N THR A 245 10.34 -27.60 12.00
CA THR A 245 11.09 -28.82 11.65
C THR A 245 12.10 -28.51 10.54
N GLN A 246 11.69 -27.83 9.47
CA GLN A 246 12.61 -27.40 8.39
C GLN A 246 13.69 -26.43 8.91
N LYS A 247 13.30 -25.43 9.72
CA LYS A 247 14.22 -24.46 10.32
C LYS A 247 15.27 -25.14 11.20
N LEU A 248 14.84 -26.07 12.06
CA LEU A 248 15.75 -26.76 12.96
C LEU A 248 16.63 -27.78 12.21
N CYS A 249 16.11 -28.47 11.18
CA CYS A 249 16.96 -29.28 10.30
C CYS A 249 18.07 -28.44 9.65
N GLN A 250 17.74 -27.24 9.16
CA GLN A 250 18.73 -26.34 8.57
C GLN A 250 19.78 -25.87 9.60
N LEU A 251 19.37 -25.52 10.81
CA LEU A 251 20.29 -25.12 11.88
C LEU A 251 21.22 -26.29 12.29
N VAL A 252 20.70 -27.51 12.32
CA VAL A 252 21.50 -28.73 12.57
C VAL A 252 22.51 -28.95 11.46
N VAL A 253 22.16 -28.75 10.20
CA VAL A 253 23.15 -28.85 9.12
C VAL A 253 24.22 -27.76 9.21
N ASN A 254 23.83 -26.53 9.51
CA ASN A 254 24.75 -25.39 9.51
C ASN A 254 25.73 -25.38 10.69
N HIS A 255 25.28 -25.81 11.87
CA HIS A 255 26.03 -25.66 13.13
C HIS A 255 26.30 -26.98 13.83
N GLY A 256 25.67 -28.07 13.37
CA GLY A 256 25.76 -29.36 14.03
C GLY A 256 27.17 -29.92 14.02
N ALA A 257 27.92 -29.80 12.92
CA ALA A 257 29.17 -30.54 12.70
C ALA A 257 30.22 -30.35 13.82
N GLU A 258 30.29 -29.15 14.40
CA GLU A 258 31.27 -28.76 15.41
C GLU A 258 30.91 -29.21 16.83
N ILE A 259 29.68 -29.69 17.05
CA ILE A 259 29.16 -30.04 18.38
C ILE A 259 29.34 -31.54 18.62
N THR A 260 30.17 -31.95 19.58
CA THR A 260 30.34 -33.36 19.95
C THR A 260 29.19 -33.86 20.83
N GLY A 261 28.80 -35.14 20.69
CA GLY A 261 27.78 -35.77 21.54
C GLY A 261 26.78 -36.59 20.74
N THR A 262 25.78 -37.15 21.43
CA THR A 262 24.68 -37.89 20.79
C THR A 262 23.83 -36.97 19.91
N PRO A 263 23.07 -37.50 18.93
CA PRO A 263 22.15 -36.70 18.12
C PRO A 263 21.20 -35.83 18.96
N GLN A 264 20.68 -36.37 20.07
CA GLN A 264 19.83 -35.64 21.00
C GLN A 264 20.56 -34.46 21.65
N GLN A 265 21.76 -34.68 22.20
CA GLN A 265 22.56 -33.63 22.85
C GLN A 265 22.91 -32.51 21.87
N ARG A 266 23.22 -32.87 20.62
CA ARG A 266 23.53 -31.93 19.55
C ARG A 266 22.34 -31.04 19.23
N VAL A 267 21.17 -31.63 19.02
CA VAL A 267 19.92 -30.89 18.75
C VAL A 267 19.54 -30.02 19.94
N ASP A 268 19.63 -30.54 21.17
CA ASP A 268 19.35 -29.78 22.39
C ASP A 268 20.25 -28.52 22.48
N HIS A 269 21.56 -28.68 22.23
CA HIS A 269 22.50 -27.55 22.23
C HIS A 269 22.13 -26.48 21.20
N ILE A 270 21.81 -26.89 19.97
CA ILE A 270 21.42 -25.96 18.90
C ILE A 270 20.14 -25.23 19.25
N VAL A 271 19.12 -25.93 19.76
CA VAL A 271 17.86 -25.31 20.16
C VAL A 271 18.10 -24.28 21.26
N HIS A 272 18.90 -24.61 22.27
CA HIS A 272 19.24 -23.66 23.33
C HIS A 272 19.97 -22.42 22.81
N GLN A 273 21.00 -22.61 21.98
CA GLN A 273 21.86 -21.52 21.51
C GLN A 273 21.20 -20.61 20.46
N TYR A 274 20.46 -21.19 19.52
CA TYR A 274 19.99 -20.49 18.30
C TYR A 274 18.47 -20.28 18.22
N ILE A 275 17.70 -20.87 19.15
CA ILE A 275 16.23 -20.68 19.18
C ILE A 275 15.78 -20.10 20.52
N LEU A 276 16.27 -20.61 21.66
CA LEU A 276 15.76 -20.22 22.98
C LEU A 276 16.49 -19.00 23.57
N ASN A 277 17.81 -18.98 23.50
CA ASN A 277 18.61 -17.87 24.01
C ASN A 277 18.36 -16.61 23.18
N HIS A 278 17.94 -15.51 23.82
CA HIS A 278 17.64 -14.26 23.13
C HIS A 278 16.68 -14.43 21.92
N TRP A 279 15.70 -15.34 22.05
CA TRP A 279 14.79 -15.71 20.97
C TRP A 279 14.11 -14.50 20.31
N GLU A 280 13.84 -13.42 21.05
CA GLU A 280 13.23 -12.20 20.51
C GLU A 280 14.07 -11.51 19.44
N VAL A 281 15.40 -11.65 19.50
CA VAL A 281 16.34 -11.04 18.54
C VAL A 281 16.74 -12.05 17.46
N GLN A 282 16.76 -13.35 17.79
CA GLN A 282 17.23 -14.42 16.90
C GLN A 282 16.12 -15.03 16.01
N ASP A 283 14.86 -14.66 16.20
CA ASP A 283 13.72 -15.23 15.48
C ASP A 283 13.65 -14.77 14.02
N GLU A 284 14.59 -15.26 13.20
CA GLU A 284 14.67 -15.03 11.75
C GLU A 284 14.67 -16.37 10.98
N PRO A 285 13.83 -16.56 9.95
CA PRO A 285 12.65 -15.73 9.66
C PRO A 285 11.64 -15.74 10.82
N GLU A 286 10.88 -14.66 10.96
CA GLU A 286 9.93 -14.43 12.07
C GLU A 286 8.88 -15.52 12.21
N HIS A 287 8.72 -16.01 13.44
CA HIS A 287 7.69 -16.98 13.81
C HIS A 287 7.25 -16.83 15.26
N LEU A 288 8.18 -16.95 16.21
CA LEU A 288 7.90 -16.79 17.64
C LEU A 288 7.41 -15.36 17.95
N ARG A 289 8.02 -14.34 17.35
CA ARG A 289 7.59 -12.93 17.48
C ARG A 289 6.17 -12.73 16.94
N THR A 290 5.83 -13.40 15.85
CA THR A 290 4.46 -13.35 15.29
C THR A 290 3.44 -13.96 16.25
N ILE A 291 3.75 -15.10 16.89
CA ILE A 291 2.89 -15.72 17.90
C ILE A 291 2.72 -14.77 19.10
N ARG A 292 3.81 -14.20 19.61
CA ARG A 292 3.78 -13.21 20.70
C ARG A 292 2.88 -12.02 20.38
N ASN A 293 3.12 -11.38 19.23
CA ASN A 293 2.39 -10.19 18.83
C ASN A 293 0.89 -10.48 18.67
N ARG A 294 0.52 -11.68 18.20
CA ARG A 294 -0.89 -12.09 18.13
C ARG A 294 -1.51 -12.31 19.52
N MET A 295 -0.77 -12.87 20.46
CA MET A 295 -1.23 -13.08 21.84
C MET A 295 -1.43 -11.76 22.61
N LEU A 296 -0.62 -10.73 22.30
CA LEU A 296 -0.58 -9.46 23.05
C LEU A 296 -1.30 -8.29 22.36
N LEU A 297 -1.03 -8.09 21.08
CA LEU A 297 -1.50 -6.92 20.31
C LEU A 297 -2.71 -7.25 19.43
N GLY A 298 -2.81 -8.50 18.95
CA GLY A 298 -3.84 -8.93 18.01
C GLY A 298 -5.08 -9.56 18.64
N ALA A 299 -5.07 -9.83 19.95
CA ALA A 299 -6.16 -10.53 20.62
C ALA A 299 -7.26 -9.56 21.08
N LYS A 300 -8.53 -9.97 20.97
CA LYS A 300 -9.68 -9.14 21.44
C LYS A 300 -9.66 -8.91 22.96
N ALA A 301 -9.11 -9.87 23.71
CA ALA A 301 -8.93 -9.80 25.16
C ALA A 301 -7.61 -10.49 25.56
N PRO A 302 -6.46 -9.80 25.44
CA PRO A 302 -5.13 -10.38 25.65
C PRO A 302 -4.97 -11.04 27.02
N GLU A 303 -5.45 -10.39 28.09
CA GLU A 303 -5.39 -10.93 29.46
C GLU A 303 -6.15 -12.26 29.59
N ARG A 304 -7.35 -12.35 29.00
CA ARG A 304 -8.17 -13.58 29.03
C ARG A 304 -7.49 -14.70 28.25
N LEU A 305 -6.85 -14.37 27.13
CA LEU A 305 -6.12 -15.32 26.30
C LEU A 305 -4.86 -15.85 27.03
N LEU A 306 -4.13 -14.97 27.70
CA LEU A 306 -2.98 -15.30 28.55
C LEU A 306 -3.39 -16.14 29.77
N GLN A 307 -4.50 -15.82 30.45
CA GLN A 307 -5.04 -16.64 31.55
C GLN A 307 -5.45 -18.04 31.08
N LEU A 308 -6.09 -18.13 29.91
CA LEU A 308 -6.44 -19.42 29.31
C LEU A 308 -5.20 -20.24 28.98
N TYR A 309 -4.18 -19.62 28.39
CA TYR A 309 -2.91 -20.26 28.11
C TYR A 309 -2.18 -20.68 29.40
N GLN A 310 -2.20 -19.85 30.44
CA GLN A 310 -1.67 -20.20 31.77
C GLN A 310 -2.35 -21.45 32.34
N LYS A 311 -3.67 -21.58 32.17
CA LYS A 311 -4.43 -22.76 32.59
C LYS A 311 -3.98 -24.01 31.81
N ILE A 312 -3.74 -23.89 30.51
CA ILE A 312 -3.22 -24.98 29.66
C ILE A 312 -1.83 -25.42 30.12
N LEU A 313 -0.95 -24.46 30.45
CA LEU A 313 0.39 -24.75 30.98
C LEU A 313 0.32 -25.51 32.31
N LYS A 314 -0.51 -25.05 33.25
CA LYS A 314 -0.66 -25.66 34.59
C LYS A 314 -1.29 -27.04 34.56
N GLN A 315 -2.25 -27.27 33.65
CA GLN A 315 -3.04 -28.51 33.59
C GLN A 315 -2.53 -29.51 32.55
N ASN A 316 -1.41 -29.20 31.87
CA ASN A 316 -0.92 -29.95 30.69
C ASN A 316 -2.07 -30.21 29.70
N GLY A 317 -2.77 -29.14 29.35
CA GLY A 317 -3.92 -29.15 28.44
C GLY A 317 -5.28 -29.12 29.13
N ILE A 318 -6.28 -28.70 28.38
CA ILE A 318 -7.68 -28.58 28.83
C ILE A 318 -8.61 -29.26 27.83
N ARG A 319 -9.83 -29.61 28.23
CA ARG A 319 -10.84 -30.14 27.28
C ARG A 319 -11.15 -29.07 26.21
N PHE A 320 -11.08 -29.47 24.94
CA PHE A 320 -11.42 -28.58 23.83
C PHE A 320 -12.92 -28.36 23.76
N ASN A 321 -13.33 -27.10 23.64
CA ASN A 321 -14.71 -26.67 23.46
C ASN A 321 -14.78 -25.81 22.20
N ASN A 322 -15.40 -26.34 21.14
CA ASN A 322 -15.59 -25.67 19.86
C ASN A 322 -16.58 -24.48 19.92
N ARG A 323 -17.22 -24.23 21.06
CA ARG A 323 -18.04 -23.02 21.30
C ARG A 323 -17.28 -21.92 22.03
N SER A 324 -16.04 -22.18 22.46
CA SER A 324 -15.22 -21.19 23.17
C SER A 324 -14.36 -20.40 22.20
N SER A 325 -14.74 -19.14 21.94
CA SER A 325 -13.99 -18.23 21.06
C SER A 325 -12.53 -18.06 21.50
N ALA A 326 -12.27 -17.94 22.80
CA ALA A 326 -10.91 -17.80 23.32
C ALA A 326 -10.03 -19.05 23.09
N GLN A 327 -10.60 -20.26 23.14
CA GLN A 327 -9.85 -21.50 22.83
C GLN A 327 -9.53 -21.61 21.35
N ILE A 328 -10.48 -21.16 20.52
CA ILE A 328 -10.33 -21.11 19.07
C ILE A 328 -9.24 -20.11 18.66
N GLU A 329 -9.32 -18.89 19.19
CA GLU A 329 -8.36 -17.81 18.95
C GLU A 329 -6.94 -18.24 19.36
N LEU A 330 -6.82 -18.87 20.55
CA LEU A 330 -5.55 -19.42 21.02
C LEU A 330 -5.01 -20.50 20.09
N ARG A 331 -5.86 -21.37 19.54
CA ARG A 331 -5.46 -22.40 18.55
C ARG A 331 -4.92 -21.77 17.27
N PHE A 332 -5.51 -20.67 16.78
CA PHE A 332 -5.04 -20.00 15.56
C PHE A 332 -3.80 -19.14 15.73
N SER A 333 -3.44 -18.79 16.97
CA SER A 333 -2.08 -18.30 17.22
C SER A 333 -1.02 -19.32 16.79
N GLY A 334 -1.37 -20.61 16.69
CA GLY A 334 -0.44 -21.70 16.42
C GLY A 334 0.31 -22.18 17.66
N LEU A 335 0.12 -21.51 18.81
CA LEU A 335 0.77 -21.84 20.08
C LEU A 335 0.27 -23.17 20.67
N VAL A 336 -1.01 -23.48 20.46
CA VAL A 336 -1.67 -24.70 20.96
C VAL A 336 -2.29 -25.48 19.82
N THR A 337 -2.40 -26.79 20.02
CA THR A 337 -3.04 -27.73 19.09
C THR A 337 -4.12 -28.54 19.80
N GLN A 338 -5.06 -29.09 19.02
CA GLN A 338 -6.04 -30.03 19.50
C GLN A 338 -5.55 -31.47 19.25
N GLN A 339 -5.32 -32.23 20.30
CA GLN A 339 -4.98 -33.66 20.23
C GLN A 339 -5.88 -34.43 21.20
N GLN A 340 -6.48 -35.53 20.73
CA GLN A 340 -7.35 -36.41 21.53
C GLN A 340 -8.46 -35.65 22.29
N GLY A 341 -9.06 -34.63 21.67
CA GLY A 341 -10.12 -33.82 22.30
C GLY A 341 -9.65 -32.84 23.38
N ARG A 342 -8.33 -32.69 23.57
CA ARG A 342 -7.72 -31.71 24.48
C ARG A 342 -6.94 -30.66 23.71
N LEU A 343 -6.96 -29.43 24.22
CA LEU A 343 -6.16 -28.31 23.73
C LEU A 343 -4.89 -28.22 24.58
N GLN A 344 -3.73 -28.35 23.94
CA GLN A 344 -2.42 -28.38 24.61
C GLN A 344 -1.36 -27.59 23.82
N VAL A 345 -0.27 -27.18 24.48
CA VAL A 345 0.84 -26.47 23.81
C VAL A 345 1.38 -27.34 22.68
N PHE A 346 1.58 -26.74 21.50
CA PHE A 346 1.82 -27.53 20.29
C PHE A 346 3.17 -28.25 20.31
N ASN A 347 4.21 -27.61 20.85
CA ASN A 347 5.54 -28.20 20.91
C ASN A 347 6.37 -27.70 22.10
N ARG A 348 7.52 -28.33 22.31
CA ARG A 348 8.42 -28.05 23.44
C ARG A 348 9.08 -26.67 23.33
N ILE A 349 9.43 -26.23 22.12
CA ILE A 349 9.99 -24.87 21.90
C ILE A 349 9.03 -23.82 22.43
N TYR A 350 7.76 -23.88 22.03
CA TYR A 350 6.73 -22.95 22.51
C TYR A 350 6.52 -23.02 24.01
N LYS A 351 6.46 -24.22 24.59
CA LYS A 351 6.31 -24.41 26.04
C LYS A 351 7.47 -23.78 26.83
N THR A 352 8.66 -23.74 26.23
CA THR A 352 9.88 -23.21 26.85
C THR A 352 9.99 -21.69 26.66
N VAL A 353 9.60 -21.17 25.50
CA VAL A 353 9.63 -19.74 25.17
C VAL A 353 8.50 -18.98 25.88
N PHE A 354 7.26 -19.49 25.74
CA PHE A 354 6.06 -18.93 26.34
C PHE A 354 5.72 -19.73 27.60
N ASP A 355 6.64 -19.72 28.57
CA ASP A 355 6.48 -20.48 29.81
C ASP A 355 5.58 -19.74 30.84
N GLN A 356 5.44 -20.32 32.03
CA GLN A 356 4.62 -19.72 33.08
C GLN A 356 5.17 -18.37 33.57
N ALA A 357 6.49 -18.19 33.59
CA ALA A 357 7.13 -16.94 34.01
C ALA A 357 6.85 -15.82 33.01
N TRP A 358 6.99 -16.12 31.72
CA TRP A 358 6.66 -15.22 30.62
C TRP A 358 5.18 -14.78 30.70
N VAL A 359 4.24 -15.72 30.89
CA VAL A 359 2.81 -15.39 31.00
C VAL A 359 2.51 -14.49 32.21
N LEU A 360 3.12 -14.77 33.37
CA LEU A 360 2.97 -13.94 34.56
C LEU A 360 3.52 -12.52 34.35
N GLN A 361 4.67 -12.41 33.68
CA GLN A 361 5.27 -11.12 33.33
C GLN A 361 4.34 -10.28 32.45
N GLN A 362 3.66 -10.90 31.47
CA GLN A 362 2.71 -10.19 30.61
C GLN A 362 1.40 -9.82 31.34
N LEU A 363 0.90 -10.69 32.24
CA LEU A 363 -0.34 -10.45 32.98
C LEU A 363 -0.21 -9.40 34.10
N GLN A 364 0.98 -9.19 34.66
CA GLN A 364 1.17 -8.29 35.80
C GLN A 364 1.32 -6.80 35.41
N GLY A 365 1.38 -6.47 34.12
CA GLY A 365 1.43 -5.09 33.63
C GLY A 365 2.54 -4.23 34.28
N ALA A 366 3.69 -4.13 33.60
CA ALA A 366 4.82 -3.20 33.84
C ALA A 366 6.03 -3.75 34.67
N PRO A 367 7.09 -2.94 34.88
CA PRO A 367 8.37 -2.92 34.16
C PRO A 367 9.56 -3.56 34.92
N GLY A 368 10.54 -4.10 34.18
CA GLY A 368 11.83 -4.59 34.72
C GLY A 368 11.74 -5.97 35.39
N THR A 369 12.72 -6.86 35.34
CA THR A 369 14.18 -6.63 35.42
C THR A 369 14.99 -7.79 34.84
N SER A 370 16.16 -7.45 34.30
CA SER A 370 17.29 -8.32 33.90
C SER A 370 17.78 -9.26 35.05
N PRO A 371 18.69 -10.22 34.76
CA PRO A 371 19.06 -11.30 35.67
C PRO A 371 19.89 -10.87 36.89
N LYS A 372 19.94 -11.79 37.86
CA LYS A 372 20.48 -11.72 39.22
C LYS A 372 21.81 -10.93 39.37
N THR A 373 21.83 -10.10 40.43
CA THR A 373 22.98 -9.73 41.27
C THR A 373 24.36 -9.69 40.59
N ALA A 374 24.60 -8.62 39.84
CA ALA A 374 25.89 -7.94 39.85
C ALA A 374 25.65 -6.55 40.45
N GLN A 375 26.54 -6.11 41.34
CA GLN A 375 26.55 -4.76 41.90
C GLN A 375 26.27 -3.75 40.78
N ARG A 376 25.15 -3.02 40.84
CA ARG A 376 24.86 -1.97 39.87
C ARG A 376 25.86 -0.83 40.10
N PRO A 377 26.79 -0.54 39.17
CA PRO A 377 27.50 0.72 39.24
C PRO A 377 26.45 1.82 39.07
N ALA A 378 26.62 2.95 39.76
CA ALA A 378 25.83 4.14 39.51
C ALA A 378 25.85 4.41 37.99
N GLN A 379 24.71 4.22 37.31
CA GLN A 379 24.61 4.49 35.88
C GLN A 379 24.78 5.99 35.71
N GLN A 380 25.95 6.35 35.20
CA GLN A 380 26.35 7.72 34.96
C GLN A 380 25.37 8.37 33.98
N PRO A 381 25.04 9.66 34.17
CA PRO A 381 24.13 10.38 33.29
C PRO A 381 24.52 10.32 31.81
N ALA A 382 25.82 10.16 31.54
CA ALA A 382 26.39 9.96 30.22
C ALA A 382 25.71 8.82 29.43
N LEU A 383 25.35 7.69 30.06
CA LEU A 383 24.79 6.55 29.33
C LEU A 383 23.38 6.83 28.79
N ALA A 384 22.55 7.58 29.52
CA ALA A 384 21.20 7.94 29.06
C ALA A 384 21.23 8.92 27.89
N TYR A 385 22.17 9.88 27.92
CA TYR A 385 22.41 10.77 26.79
C TYR A 385 22.95 10.03 25.56
N LEU A 386 23.78 8.99 25.74
CA LEU A 386 24.23 8.13 24.65
C LEU A 386 23.05 7.38 24.00
N TRP A 387 22.15 6.79 24.79
CA TRP A 387 20.95 6.12 24.23
C TRP A 387 20.01 7.08 23.53
N SER A 388 19.78 8.28 24.11
CA SER A 388 19.00 9.34 23.47
C SER A 388 19.63 9.78 22.14
N GLY A 389 20.97 9.94 22.11
CA GLY A 389 21.71 10.21 20.88
C GLY A 389 21.57 9.08 19.84
N GLY A 390 21.53 7.83 20.30
CA GLY A 390 21.23 6.65 19.48
C GLY A 390 19.86 6.72 18.82
N ILE A 391 18.81 7.11 19.56
CA ILE A 391 17.45 7.31 19.02
C ILE A 391 17.47 8.39 17.94
N THR A 392 18.10 9.54 18.22
CA THR A 392 18.25 10.63 17.24
C THR A 392 18.94 10.16 15.97
N ALA A 393 20.06 9.42 16.11
CA ALA A 393 20.78 8.86 14.97
C ALA A 393 19.90 7.89 14.17
N THR A 394 19.12 7.02 14.84
CA THR A 394 18.18 6.13 14.16
C THR A 394 17.13 6.90 13.37
N VAL A 395 16.53 7.95 13.94
CA VAL A 395 15.53 8.77 13.24
C VAL A 395 16.16 9.48 12.03
N ILE A 396 17.38 10.01 12.16
CA ILE A 396 18.11 10.61 11.02
C ILE A 396 18.38 9.57 9.94
N VAL A 397 18.79 8.35 10.29
CA VAL A 397 18.97 7.27 9.32
C VAL A 397 17.65 6.93 8.62
N MET A 398 16.55 6.82 9.36
CA MET A 398 15.22 6.60 8.76
C MET A 398 14.81 7.74 7.83
N GLN A 399 15.16 8.99 8.16
CA GLN A 399 14.93 10.15 7.31
C GLN A 399 15.77 10.04 6.04
N VAL A 400 17.09 9.83 6.12
CA VAL A 400 17.97 9.72 4.94
C VAL A 400 17.59 8.54 4.04
N LEU A 401 17.09 7.44 4.60
CA LEU A 401 16.57 6.29 3.85
C LEU A 401 15.17 6.51 3.24
N GLY A 402 14.53 7.66 3.49
CA GLY A 402 13.21 8.02 2.98
C GLY A 402 12.03 7.29 3.64
N TRP A 403 12.26 6.54 4.72
CA TRP A 403 11.19 5.79 5.40
C TRP A 403 10.13 6.70 6.05
N LEU A 404 10.50 7.94 6.37
CA LEU A 404 9.59 8.94 6.95
C LEU A 404 8.87 9.79 5.89
N GLN A 405 9.33 9.80 4.63
CA GLN A 405 8.75 10.60 3.55
C GLN A 405 7.23 10.39 3.39
N PRO A 406 6.67 9.16 3.38
CA PRO A 406 5.23 8.97 3.17
C PRO A 406 4.36 9.57 4.28
N ILE A 407 4.89 9.72 5.50
CA ILE A 407 4.17 10.33 6.61
C ILE A 407 4.30 11.85 6.51
N GLU A 408 5.50 12.35 6.22
CA GLU A 408 5.77 13.79 6.06
C GLU A 408 4.92 14.42 4.94
N LEU A 409 4.81 13.74 3.78
CA LEU A 409 3.98 14.22 2.67
C LEU A 409 2.48 14.25 3.03
N ARG A 410 1.99 13.31 3.84
CA ARG A 410 0.59 13.35 4.32
C ARG A 410 0.35 14.48 5.31
N VAL A 411 1.34 14.79 6.16
CA VAL A 411 1.28 15.94 7.07
C VAL A 411 1.25 17.23 6.26
N PHE A 412 2.14 17.36 5.26
CA PHE A 412 2.15 18.47 4.32
C PHE A 412 0.79 18.66 3.63
N ASP A 413 0.23 17.59 3.05
CA ASP A 413 -1.08 17.62 2.40
C ASP A 413 -2.20 18.09 3.34
N GLN A 414 -2.18 17.56 4.58
CA GLN A 414 -3.16 17.92 5.59
C GLN A 414 -3.05 19.39 5.99
N PHE A 415 -1.82 19.91 6.09
CA PHE A 415 -1.59 21.32 6.36
C PHE A 415 -2.05 22.21 5.20
N LEU A 416 -1.77 21.83 3.94
CA LEU A 416 -2.28 22.58 2.79
C LEU A 416 -3.81 22.65 2.80
N ARG A 417 -4.48 21.53 3.15
CA ARG A 417 -5.94 21.46 3.26
C ARG A 417 -6.51 22.40 4.32
N TRP A 418 -5.82 22.56 5.45
CA TRP A 418 -6.25 23.41 6.55
C TRP A 418 -5.92 24.88 6.37
N ARG A 419 -5.21 25.27 5.30
CA ARG A 419 -4.96 26.69 5.06
C ARG A 419 -6.28 27.46 4.90
N PRO A 420 -6.33 28.73 5.33
CA PRO A 420 -7.47 29.58 5.06
C PRO A 420 -7.78 29.59 3.55
N PRO A 421 -9.05 29.45 3.16
CA PRO A 421 -9.41 29.40 1.75
C PRO A 421 -9.09 30.74 1.08
N GLU A 422 -8.34 30.69 -0.02
CA GLU A 422 -8.05 31.84 -0.86
C GLU A 422 -9.17 32.06 -1.88
N PRO A 423 -9.44 33.31 -2.31
CA PRO A 423 -10.39 33.56 -3.39
C PRO A 423 -9.94 32.89 -4.69
N ARG A 424 -10.90 32.65 -5.59
CA ARG A 424 -10.62 32.17 -6.95
C ARG A 424 -9.77 33.20 -7.72
N ASP A 425 -9.02 32.72 -8.72
CA ASP A 425 -8.27 33.58 -9.63
C ASP A 425 -9.14 33.91 -10.85
N ASP A 426 -9.70 35.12 -10.88
CA ASP A 426 -10.62 35.56 -11.94
C ASP A 426 -9.91 35.79 -13.29
N ARG A 427 -8.59 35.61 -13.39
CA ARG A 427 -7.86 35.63 -14.67
C ARG A 427 -8.09 34.39 -15.53
N PHE A 428 -8.74 33.35 -15.01
CA PHE A 428 -8.90 32.07 -15.70
C PHE A 428 -10.36 31.76 -15.98
N LEU A 429 -10.62 31.27 -17.19
CA LEU A 429 -11.86 30.58 -17.57
C LEU A 429 -11.47 29.23 -18.19
N VAL A 430 -12.05 28.15 -17.68
CA VAL A 430 -11.80 26.79 -18.20
C VAL A 430 -13.03 26.34 -18.98
N ILE A 431 -12.83 26.05 -20.26
CA ILE A 431 -13.83 25.43 -21.14
C ILE A 431 -13.60 23.92 -21.09
N THR A 432 -14.54 23.20 -20.51
CA THR A 432 -14.45 21.74 -20.37
C THR A 432 -15.15 21.01 -21.51
N VAL A 433 -14.54 19.92 -21.97
CA VAL A 433 -15.14 18.99 -22.93
C VAL A 433 -15.35 17.65 -22.24
N GLY A 434 -16.61 17.36 -21.89
CA GLY A 434 -17.04 16.07 -21.33
C GLY A 434 -17.71 15.17 -22.37
N GLU A 435 -18.24 14.03 -21.93
CA GLU A 435 -18.94 13.07 -22.81
C GLU A 435 -20.17 13.69 -23.50
N ALA A 436 -20.89 14.58 -22.81
CA ALA A 436 -22.04 15.27 -23.38
C ALA A 436 -21.63 16.22 -24.52
N ASP A 437 -20.49 16.90 -24.39
CA ASP A 437 -19.95 17.80 -25.41
C ASP A 437 -19.40 17.04 -26.62
N ILE A 438 -18.84 15.85 -26.40
CA ILE A 438 -18.43 14.93 -27.48
C ILE A 438 -19.67 14.51 -28.29
N GLN A 439 -20.74 14.08 -27.63
CA GLN A 439 -21.99 13.72 -28.30
C GLN A 439 -22.67 14.94 -28.96
N TYR A 440 -22.52 16.14 -28.39
CA TYR A 440 -23.00 17.38 -28.99
C TYR A 440 -22.33 17.66 -30.34
N GLN A 441 -21.00 17.54 -30.41
CA GLN A 441 -20.26 17.68 -31.68
C GLN A 441 -20.69 16.62 -32.71
N ASP A 442 -20.89 15.36 -32.28
CA ASP A 442 -21.36 14.28 -33.16
C ASP A 442 -22.74 14.57 -33.76
N ARG A 443 -23.66 15.15 -32.98
CA ARG A 443 -25.00 15.55 -33.46
C ARG A 443 -24.95 16.69 -34.48
N LEU A 444 -23.96 17.58 -34.37
CA LEU A 444 -23.72 18.66 -35.33
C LEU A 444 -23.00 18.19 -36.59
N GLY A 445 -22.54 16.93 -36.62
CA GLY A 445 -21.84 16.35 -37.77
C GLY A 445 -20.40 16.84 -37.95
N TYR A 446 -19.76 17.33 -36.88
CA TYR A 446 -18.38 17.80 -36.95
C TYR A 446 -17.40 16.62 -37.13
N PRO A 447 -16.49 16.67 -38.11
CA PRO A 447 -15.49 15.62 -38.29
C PRO A 447 -14.49 15.66 -37.13
N ARG A 448 -14.23 14.52 -36.48
CA ARG A 448 -13.25 14.44 -35.38
C ARG A 448 -12.54 13.11 -35.32
N THR A 449 -11.26 13.16 -34.95
CA THR A 449 -10.40 12.01 -34.63
C THR A 449 -10.12 11.89 -33.13
N GLY A 450 -10.43 12.94 -32.36
CA GLY A 450 -10.27 13.03 -30.91
C GLY A 450 -11.54 13.52 -30.20
N ALA A 451 -11.37 14.03 -28.97
CA ALA A 451 -12.47 14.54 -28.16
C ALA A 451 -12.95 15.95 -28.58
N LEU A 452 -12.07 16.74 -29.19
CA LEU A 452 -12.37 18.04 -29.76
C LEU A 452 -12.14 17.98 -31.28
N SER A 453 -13.13 18.42 -32.06
CA SER A 453 -13.02 18.60 -33.51
C SER A 453 -12.30 19.91 -33.85
N ASP A 454 -11.53 19.94 -34.93
CA ASP A 454 -10.96 21.16 -35.50
C ASP A 454 -12.06 22.19 -35.83
N THR A 455 -13.19 21.74 -36.37
CA THR A 455 -14.36 22.60 -36.64
C THR A 455 -14.92 23.20 -35.34
N ALA A 456 -14.98 22.42 -34.26
CA ALA A 456 -15.44 22.91 -32.97
C ALA A 456 -14.45 23.92 -32.37
N LEU A 457 -13.14 23.63 -32.44
CA LEU A 457 -12.10 24.53 -31.97
C LEU A 457 -12.12 25.86 -32.74
N LEU A 458 -12.25 25.81 -34.07
CA LEU A 458 -12.39 27.01 -34.92
C LEU A 458 -13.60 27.85 -34.51
N ASN A 459 -14.76 27.22 -34.26
CA ASN A 459 -15.97 27.92 -33.81
C ASN A 459 -15.80 28.53 -32.42
N VAL A 460 -15.11 27.84 -31.50
CA VAL A 460 -14.78 28.41 -30.18
C VAL A 460 -13.90 29.63 -30.35
N LEU A 461 -12.81 29.53 -31.13
CA LEU A 461 -11.89 30.65 -31.38
C LEU A 461 -12.64 31.84 -31.98
N HIS A 462 -13.47 31.62 -33.01
CA HIS A 462 -14.30 32.65 -33.62
C HIS A 462 -15.18 33.38 -32.59
N LYS A 463 -15.80 32.61 -31.69
CA LYS A 463 -16.71 33.15 -30.66
C LYS A 463 -15.98 33.91 -29.56
N ILE A 464 -14.79 33.47 -29.16
CA ILE A 464 -14.06 34.11 -28.04
C ILE A 464 -13.16 35.25 -28.47
N GLU A 465 -12.55 35.20 -29.65
CA GLU A 465 -11.54 36.18 -30.09
C GLU A 465 -12.09 37.60 -30.26
N SER A 466 -13.36 37.73 -30.63
CA SER A 466 -14.08 39.01 -30.70
C SER A 466 -14.10 39.74 -29.35
N HIS A 467 -14.02 39.00 -28.24
CA HIS A 467 -14.02 39.52 -26.87
C HIS A 467 -12.60 39.66 -26.28
N GLN A 468 -11.56 39.57 -27.11
CA GLN A 468 -10.16 39.86 -26.76
C GLN A 468 -9.63 39.11 -25.52
N PRO A 469 -9.59 37.77 -25.53
CA PRO A 469 -8.87 37.01 -24.52
C PRO A 469 -7.39 37.37 -24.56
N ARG A 470 -6.72 37.21 -23.42
CA ARG A 470 -5.30 37.51 -23.31
C ARG A 470 -4.44 36.38 -23.86
N VAL A 471 -4.76 35.14 -23.49
CA VAL A 471 -4.09 33.92 -23.94
C VAL A 471 -5.14 32.81 -24.05
N VAL A 472 -5.01 31.96 -25.05
CA VAL A 472 -5.82 30.75 -25.20
C VAL A 472 -4.91 29.54 -25.11
N GLY A 473 -5.16 28.65 -24.16
CA GLY A 473 -4.46 27.37 -24.03
C GLY A 473 -5.34 26.24 -24.51
N VAL A 474 -4.84 25.43 -25.43
CA VAL A 474 -5.53 24.26 -25.98
C VAL A 474 -4.88 23.00 -25.40
N ASP A 475 -5.46 22.47 -24.33
CA ASP A 475 -5.03 21.25 -23.64
C ASP A 475 -5.64 20.01 -24.32
N PHE A 476 -5.42 19.90 -25.63
CA PHE A 476 -5.80 18.76 -26.46
C PHE A 476 -4.61 18.35 -27.33
N PHE A 477 -4.31 17.06 -27.31
CA PHE A 477 -3.28 16.48 -28.17
C PHE A 477 -3.73 16.44 -29.63
N HIS A 478 -2.91 16.97 -30.53
CA HIS A 478 -3.16 16.98 -31.97
C HIS A 478 -1.85 16.69 -32.74
N GLU A 479 -1.67 15.45 -33.19
CA GLU A 479 -0.44 15.00 -33.88
C GLU A 479 -0.44 15.28 -35.38
N ALA A 480 -1.61 15.58 -35.96
CA ALA A 480 -1.76 15.89 -37.37
C ALA A 480 -1.63 17.41 -37.62
N PRO A 481 -1.35 17.82 -38.87
CA PRO A 481 -1.64 19.17 -39.34
C PRO A 481 -3.08 19.57 -39.03
N TYR A 482 -3.27 20.77 -38.47
CA TYR A 482 -4.61 21.35 -38.33
C TYR A 482 -5.23 21.61 -39.70
N GLU A 483 -6.57 21.58 -39.79
CA GLU A 483 -7.27 22.01 -41.00
C GLU A 483 -6.83 23.44 -41.42
N PRO A 484 -6.67 23.72 -42.73
CA PRO A 484 -6.09 24.98 -43.20
C PRO A 484 -6.75 26.24 -42.62
N GLU A 485 -8.07 26.25 -42.45
CA GLU A 485 -8.81 27.39 -41.88
C GLU A 485 -8.44 27.65 -40.42
N LEU A 486 -8.18 26.59 -39.65
CA LEU A 486 -7.76 26.67 -38.25
C LEU A 486 -6.28 27.01 -38.14
N ALA A 487 -5.44 26.44 -39.01
CA ALA A 487 -4.02 26.75 -39.10
C ALA A 487 -3.78 28.24 -39.42
N ASP A 488 -4.51 28.79 -40.39
CA ASP A 488 -4.44 30.22 -40.76
C ASP A 488 -4.89 31.15 -39.61
N ARG A 489 -5.73 30.66 -38.71
CA ARG A 489 -6.21 31.41 -37.54
C ARG A 489 -5.23 31.33 -36.37
N TRP A 490 -4.27 30.41 -36.39
CA TRP A 490 -3.37 30.19 -35.27
C TRP A 490 -2.50 31.42 -35.01
N SER A 491 -2.73 32.10 -33.89
CA SER A 491 -2.01 33.32 -33.52
C SER A 491 -1.03 33.08 -32.38
N ASP A 492 -0.12 34.03 -32.17
CA ASP A 492 0.83 34.02 -31.05
C ASP A 492 0.13 33.94 -29.67
N ARG A 493 -1.17 34.24 -29.57
CA ARG A 493 -1.98 34.11 -28.34
C ARG A 493 -2.41 32.67 -28.02
N ILE A 494 -2.30 31.74 -28.97
CA ILE A 494 -2.80 30.38 -28.83
C ILE A 494 -1.62 29.44 -28.56
N ILE A 495 -1.70 28.72 -27.45
CA ILE A 495 -0.68 27.76 -27.02
C ILE A 495 -1.25 26.34 -27.10
N ALA A 496 -0.60 25.48 -27.88
CA ALA A 496 -0.89 24.05 -27.96
C ALA A 496 0.00 23.23 -27.00
N ILE A 497 -0.32 21.94 -26.88
CA ILE A 497 0.42 20.99 -26.05
C ILE A 497 1.16 19.93 -26.85
N CYS A 498 2.20 19.36 -26.23
CA CYS A 498 2.79 18.07 -26.60
C CYS A 498 3.15 17.29 -25.32
N GLU A 499 3.55 16.01 -25.46
CA GLU A 499 3.90 15.17 -24.30
C GLU A 499 5.25 14.49 -24.52
N LYS A 500 6.18 14.64 -23.57
CA LYS A 500 7.54 14.12 -23.71
C LYS A 500 7.64 12.63 -23.40
N ALA A 501 6.96 12.13 -22.36
CA ALA A 501 6.88 10.68 -22.08
C ALA A 501 5.82 10.30 -21.04
N ARG A 502 4.88 9.42 -21.41
CA ARG A 502 4.04 8.65 -20.47
C ARG A 502 4.75 7.43 -19.92
N THR A 503 4.84 7.31 -18.59
CA THR A 503 5.09 6.02 -17.91
C THR A 503 3.80 5.56 -17.25
N VAL A 504 2.80 5.18 -18.06
CA VAL A 504 1.52 4.67 -17.53
C VAL A 504 1.57 3.15 -17.33
N ASP A 505 2.36 2.42 -18.11
CA ASP A 505 2.51 0.97 -17.98
C ASP A 505 3.97 0.53 -18.20
N VAL A 506 4.39 -0.45 -17.40
CA VAL A 506 5.73 -1.04 -17.38
C VAL A 506 6.05 -1.67 -18.74
N ARG A 507 6.63 -0.91 -19.69
CA ARG A 507 7.75 -1.29 -20.60
C ARG A 507 7.99 -0.39 -21.83
N VAL A 508 7.15 0.59 -22.17
CA VAL A 508 7.43 1.52 -23.30
C VAL A 508 6.94 2.94 -22.97
N PRO A 509 7.81 3.97 -22.96
CA PRO A 509 7.37 5.35 -22.87
C PRO A 509 6.65 5.75 -24.16
N THR A 510 5.41 6.25 -24.07
CA THR A 510 4.71 6.83 -25.22
C THR A 510 4.82 8.35 -25.14
N SER A 511 5.40 8.98 -26.17
CA SER A 511 5.42 10.44 -26.36
C SER A 511 4.32 10.86 -27.33
N ILE A 512 3.80 12.07 -27.21
CA ILE A 512 2.84 12.66 -28.15
C ILE A 512 3.51 13.85 -28.83
N ALA A 513 3.57 13.81 -30.16
CA ALA A 513 4.26 14.82 -30.94
C ALA A 513 3.55 16.18 -30.87
N ALA A 514 4.34 17.26 -30.99
CA ALA A 514 3.79 18.59 -31.21
C ALA A 514 3.12 18.69 -32.60
N PRO A 515 2.08 19.53 -32.77
CA PRO A 515 1.52 19.81 -34.08
C PRO A 515 2.61 20.35 -35.04
N PRO A 516 2.73 19.83 -36.27
CA PRO A 516 3.88 20.11 -37.14
C PRO A 516 3.92 21.55 -37.71
N ASP A 517 2.77 22.23 -37.79
CA ASP A 517 2.64 23.52 -38.47
C ASP A 517 2.63 24.73 -37.53
N ILE A 518 2.99 24.55 -36.26
CA ILE A 518 2.95 25.60 -35.22
C ILE A 518 4.36 25.91 -34.71
N ASP A 519 4.64 27.19 -34.43
CA ASP A 519 5.91 27.61 -33.85
C ASP A 519 6.13 26.96 -32.47
N ILE A 520 7.35 26.54 -32.18
CA ILE A 520 7.71 25.92 -30.91
C ILE A 520 7.48 26.84 -29.70
N ASP A 521 7.46 28.15 -29.91
CA ASP A 521 7.12 29.12 -28.86
C ASP A 521 5.62 29.17 -28.51
N GLN A 522 4.79 28.62 -29.40
CA GLN A 522 3.36 28.41 -29.22
C GLN A 522 3.03 26.98 -28.74
N VAL A 523 4.04 26.21 -28.33
CA VAL A 523 3.86 24.85 -27.81
C VAL A 523 4.52 24.72 -26.43
N GLY A 524 3.80 24.12 -25.48
CA GLY A 524 4.35 23.74 -24.18
C GLY A 524 4.05 22.28 -23.83
N PHE A 525 4.96 21.62 -23.13
CA PHE A 525 4.72 20.22 -22.75
C PHE A 525 3.73 20.10 -21.59
N ALA A 526 2.84 19.10 -21.63
CA ALA A 526 1.78 18.89 -20.63
C ALA A 526 2.14 17.86 -19.53
N ASP A 527 3.38 17.38 -19.49
CA ASP A 527 3.83 16.38 -18.51
C ASP A 527 3.68 16.84 -17.04
N PHE A 528 3.11 15.98 -16.19
CA PHE A 528 3.02 16.19 -14.74
C PHE A 528 4.12 15.47 -13.96
N ALA A 529 4.68 16.12 -12.94
CA ALA A 529 5.55 15.49 -11.96
C ALA A 529 4.70 14.79 -10.87
N ILE A 530 4.44 13.50 -11.06
CA ILE A 530 3.59 12.68 -10.17
C ILE A 530 4.45 12.03 -9.08
N ASP A 531 4.04 12.15 -7.82
CA ASP A 531 4.71 11.47 -6.69
C ASP A 531 4.37 9.96 -6.63
N PRO A 532 5.14 9.13 -5.90
CA PRO A 532 4.91 7.68 -5.82
C PRO A 532 3.52 7.27 -5.28
N ASP A 533 2.83 8.18 -4.58
CA ASP A 533 1.46 7.99 -4.09
C ASP A 533 0.40 8.57 -5.03
N TYR A 534 0.78 8.89 -6.28
CA TYR A 534 -0.06 9.39 -7.37
C TYR A 534 -0.64 10.79 -7.18
N VAL A 535 -0.10 11.58 -6.24
CA VAL A 535 -0.51 12.96 -5.99
C VAL A 535 0.42 13.93 -6.73
N VAL A 536 -0.14 14.95 -7.38
CA VAL A 536 0.61 16.02 -8.03
C VAL A 536 0.92 17.10 -7.00
N ARG A 537 2.13 17.07 -6.45
CA ARG A 537 2.65 18.10 -5.53
C ARG A 537 3.65 19.03 -6.20
N ARG A 538 4.22 18.57 -7.31
CA ARG A 538 5.36 19.18 -7.99
C ARG A 538 4.90 19.77 -9.32
N HIS A 539 5.28 21.02 -9.55
CA HIS A 539 5.09 21.74 -10.79
C HIS A 539 6.39 21.71 -11.58
N LEU A 540 6.36 20.98 -12.70
CA LEU A 540 7.44 20.98 -13.68
C LEU A 540 7.29 22.20 -14.58
N ILE A 541 8.27 23.10 -14.62
CA ILE A 541 8.21 24.33 -15.43
C ILE A 541 9.06 24.25 -16.70
N GLY A 542 10.11 23.43 -16.70
CA GLY A 542 10.98 23.29 -17.87
C GLY A 542 11.86 22.06 -17.82
N MET A 543 12.18 21.51 -18.98
CA MET A 543 13.09 20.38 -19.15
C MET A 543 13.59 20.35 -20.59
N GLU A 544 14.72 19.68 -20.84
CA GLU A 544 15.28 19.54 -22.19
C GLU A 544 14.25 18.97 -23.18
N GLY A 545 14.26 19.47 -24.42
CA GLY A 545 13.37 19.02 -25.49
C GLY A 545 13.58 17.56 -25.86
N SER A 546 12.56 16.92 -26.44
CA SER A 546 12.67 15.60 -27.07
C SER A 546 12.35 15.69 -28.57
N GLU A 547 12.62 14.62 -29.32
CA GLU A 547 12.32 14.55 -30.76
C GLU A 547 10.82 14.75 -31.04
N ALA A 548 9.94 14.18 -30.21
CA ALA A 548 8.49 14.34 -30.35
C ALA A 548 8.00 15.71 -29.84
N CYS A 549 8.58 16.23 -28.75
CA CYS A 549 8.13 17.45 -28.10
C CYS A 549 9.35 18.36 -27.85
N PRO A 550 9.73 19.20 -28.84
CA PRO A 550 10.99 19.94 -28.81
C PRO A 550 11.02 21.09 -27.82
N THR A 551 9.85 21.53 -27.34
CA THR A 551 9.73 22.71 -26.49
C THR A 551 10.38 22.48 -25.12
N PRO A 552 11.22 23.40 -24.61
CA PRO A 552 11.86 23.24 -23.32
C PRO A 552 10.97 23.68 -22.15
N ALA A 553 9.83 24.32 -22.43
CA ALA A 553 8.96 24.93 -21.42
C ALA A 553 7.65 24.16 -21.26
N ALA A 554 7.19 24.04 -20.00
CA ALA A 554 5.91 23.44 -19.69
C ALA A 554 4.76 24.32 -20.22
N PHE A 555 3.62 23.70 -20.53
CA PHE A 555 2.41 24.38 -20.97
C PHE A 555 2.01 25.54 -20.05
N SER A 556 1.98 25.28 -18.74
CA SER A 556 1.69 26.29 -17.71
C SER A 556 2.67 27.48 -17.69
N LEU A 557 3.96 27.23 -17.99
CA LEU A 557 4.96 28.30 -18.08
C LEU A 557 4.79 29.13 -19.36
N ARG A 558 4.51 28.49 -20.50
CA ARG A 558 4.22 29.17 -21.77
C ARG A 558 3.02 30.10 -21.64
N LEU A 559 1.94 29.62 -21.02
CA LEU A 559 0.75 30.43 -20.73
C LEU A 559 1.10 31.64 -19.85
N ALA A 560 1.88 31.45 -18.80
CA ALA A 560 2.27 32.53 -17.90
C ALA A 560 3.15 33.58 -18.60
N LEU A 561 4.17 33.16 -19.34
CA LEU A 561 5.07 34.05 -20.09
C LEU A 561 4.29 34.85 -21.13
N ARG A 562 3.39 34.21 -21.86
CA ARG A 562 2.59 34.88 -22.87
C ARG A 562 1.63 35.90 -22.25
N TYR A 563 1.03 35.58 -21.10
CA TYR A 563 0.19 36.52 -20.37
C TYR A 563 0.98 37.74 -19.89
N LEU A 564 2.20 37.53 -19.40
CA LEU A 564 3.08 38.56 -18.83
C LEU A 564 3.93 39.33 -19.84
N GLN A 565 3.86 38.97 -21.13
CA GLN A 565 4.65 39.62 -22.16
C GLN A 565 4.40 41.14 -22.26
N PRO A 566 3.15 41.66 -22.16
CA PRO A 566 2.90 43.11 -22.16
C PRO A 566 3.55 43.84 -20.97
N GLU A 567 3.77 43.15 -19.86
CA GLU A 567 4.49 43.66 -18.69
C GLU A 567 6.02 43.60 -18.85
N GLY A 568 6.53 43.11 -19.99
CA GLY A 568 7.97 42.98 -20.25
C GLY A 568 8.66 41.96 -19.35
N THR A 569 7.91 40.97 -18.85
CA THR A 569 8.47 39.93 -17.97
C THR A 569 9.00 38.76 -18.79
N GLU A 570 10.29 38.48 -18.64
CA GLU A 570 10.95 37.36 -19.31
C GLU A 570 11.45 36.33 -18.29
N LEU A 571 11.66 35.09 -18.77
CA LEU A 571 12.35 34.05 -18.00
C LEU A 571 13.85 34.15 -18.25
N THR A 572 14.61 34.38 -17.19
CA THR A 572 16.08 34.41 -17.24
C THR A 572 16.66 33.36 -16.31
N PHE A 573 17.89 32.93 -16.59
CA PHE A 573 18.61 31.97 -15.77
C PHE A 573 19.93 32.58 -15.30
N ASP A 574 20.22 32.47 -14.00
CA ASP A 574 21.51 32.81 -13.43
C ASP A 574 22.41 31.58 -13.49
N GLY A 575 23.20 31.51 -14.57
CA GLY A 575 23.91 30.30 -14.97
C GLY A 575 22.96 29.10 -15.10
N ASP A 576 23.42 27.91 -14.72
CA ASP A 576 22.61 26.68 -14.76
C ASP A 576 21.83 26.41 -13.45
N GLN A 577 21.78 27.35 -12.51
CA GLN A 577 21.35 27.04 -11.12
C GLN A 577 19.98 27.62 -10.71
N ARG A 578 19.60 28.82 -11.16
CA ARG A 578 18.36 29.47 -10.71
C ARG A 578 17.60 30.16 -11.84
N ALA A 579 16.29 29.94 -11.88
CA ALA A 579 15.39 30.60 -12.80
C ALA A 579 14.77 31.85 -12.15
N TYR A 580 14.63 32.91 -12.94
CA TYR A 580 14.01 34.16 -12.56
C TYR A 580 12.90 34.50 -13.55
N LEU A 581 11.71 34.78 -13.05
CA LEU A 581 10.60 35.28 -13.84
C LEU A 581 10.46 36.78 -13.56
N GLY A 582 11.02 37.61 -14.44
CA GLY A 582 11.29 39.01 -14.15
C GLY A 582 12.26 39.15 -12.96
N ALA A 583 11.83 39.83 -11.90
CA ALA A 583 12.61 39.95 -10.66
C ALA A 583 12.39 38.80 -9.66
N LEU A 584 11.41 37.92 -9.91
CA LEU A 584 11.03 36.85 -8.99
C LEU A 584 11.97 35.65 -9.14
N SER A 585 12.69 35.29 -8.08
CA SER A 585 13.45 34.04 -8.03
C SER A 585 12.53 32.83 -7.80
N LEU A 586 12.58 31.86 -8.71
CA LEU A 586 11.86 30.60 -8.59
C LEU A 586 12.66 29.62 -7.72
N PRO A 587 12.04 28.94 -6.73
CA PRO A 587 12.72 27.92 -5.95
C PRO A 587 12.90 26.64 -6.77
N ALA A 588 14.11 26.08 -6.77
CA ALA A 588 14.43 24.81 -7.45
C ALA A 588 14.30 23.63 -6.49
N LEU A 589 13.28 22.79 -6.68
CA LEU A 589 13.05 21.58 -5.89
C LEU A 589 14.04 20.49 -6.26
N THR A 590 14.68 19.88 -5.26
CA THR A 590 15.64 18.78 -5.43
C THR A 590 15.14 17.51 -4.74
N SER A 591 15.82 16.38 -4.99
CA SER A 591 15.43 15.07 -4.44
C SER A 591 15.51 14.94 -2.91
N THR A 592 16.08 15.93 -2.21
CA THR A 592 16.21 15.99 -0.74
C THR A 592 15.52 17.21 -0.12
N SER A 593 14.75 17.96 -0.92
CA SER A 593 14.12 19.20 -0.47
C SER A 593 12.93 18.95 0.46
N GLY A 594 12.97 19.51 1.67
CA GLY A 594 11.94 19.31 2.67
C GLY A 594 11.79 17.83 3.04
N GLY A 595 10.58 17.29 2.95
CA GLY A 595 10.28 15.90 3.27
C GLY A 595 10.65 14.87 2.19
N TYR A 596 11.14 15.30 1.02
CA TYR A 596 11.49 14.39 -0.08
C TYR A 596 12.84 13.70 0.16
N GLN A 597 12.91 12.41 -0.20
CA GLN A 597 14.09 11.54 -0.18
C GLN A 597 13.97 10.52 -1.31
N MET A 598 14.22 10.98 -2.53
CA MET A 598 14.03 10.19 -3.76
C MET A 598 15.31 10.09 -4.58
N SER A 599 15.29 9.26 -5.63
CA SER A 599 16.40 9.21 -6.58
C SER A 599 16.44 10.49 -7.41
N ALA A 600 17.64 10.97 -7.75
CA ALA A 600 17.81 12.12 -8.64
C ALA A 600 17.16 11.88 -10.02
N SER A 601 17.03 10.62 -10.45
CA SER A 601 16.34 10.23 -11.69
C SER A 601 14.85 10.60 -11.71
N ASP A 602 14.24 10.76 -10.54
CA ASP A 602 12.81 11.05 -10.38
C ASP A 602 12.54 12.58 -10.40
N PHE A 603 13.60 13.38 -10.42
CA PHE A 603 13.61 14.84 -10.47
C PHE A 603 14.21 15.30 -11.81
N LYS A 604 13.45 15.09 -12.88
CA LYS A 604 13.81 15.58 -14.23
C LYS A 604 13.31 17.01 -14.43
N GLY A 605 14.15 17.87 -14.98
CA GLY A 605 13.82 19.26 -15.25
C GLY A 605 13.75 20.14 -14.01
N TYR A 606 13.35 21.39 -14.22
CA TYR A 606 13.20 22.40 -13.18
C TYR A 606 11.80 22.28 -12.56
N GLN A 607 11.75 21.98 -11.26
CA GLN A 607 10.51 21.72 -10.54
C GLN A 607 10.37 22.65 -9.33
N LEU A 608 9.13 22.95 -8.96
CA LEU A 608 8.75 23.68 -7.74
C LEU A 608 7.53 23.04 -7.07
N LEU A 609 7.18 23.44 -5.85
CA LEU A 609 5.96 22.95 -5.17
C LEU A 609 4.72 23.70 -5.65
N VAL A 610 3.62 22.98 -5.91
CA VAL A 610 2.36 23.61 -6.31
C VAL A 610 1.66 24.22 -5.11
N ASN A 611 1.39 25.53 -5.16
CA ASN A 611 0.60 26.23 -4.15
C ASN A 611 -0.89 26.32 -4.56
N TYR A 612 -1.61 25.19 -4.50
CA TYR A 612 -3.04 25.11 -4.86
C TYR A 612 -3.92 26.08 -4.07
N ARG A 613 -4.90 26.68 -4.75
CA ARG A 613 -6.03 27.39 -4.11
C ARG A 613 -7.17 26.41 -3.84
N HIS A 614 -7.97 26.66 -2.82
CA HIS A 614 -9.18 25.86 -2.55
C HIS A 614 -10.30 26.08 -3.57
N HIS A 615 -10.43 27.30 -4.09
CA HIS A 615 -11.40 27.61 -5.14
C HIS A 615 -10.77 27.37 -6.51
N HIS A 616 -11.44 26.56 -7.33
CA HIS A 616 -11.05 26.28 -8.71
C HIS A 616 -11.47 27.45 -9.63
N PRO A 617 -10.85 27.58 -10.81
CA PRO A 617 -11.28 28.52 -11.84
C PRO A 617 -12.76 28.35 -12.20
N GLU A 618 -13.33 29.39 -12.80
CA GLU A 618 -14.67 29.31 -13.39
C GLU A 618 -14.66 28.33 -14.56
N GLU A 619 -15.65 27.42 -14.59
CA GLU A 619 -15.77 26.35 -15.58
C GLU A 619 -17.06 26.51 -16.40
N VAL A 620 -16.95 26.36 -17.71
CA VAL A 620 -18.06 26.40 -18.68
C VAL A 620 -17.91 25.20 -19.62
N SER A 621 -18.99 24.49 -19.96
CA SER A 621 -18.87 23.39 -20.94
C SER A 621 -18.76 23.91 -22.38
N LEU A 622 -18.14 23.14 -23.26
CA LEU A 622 -18.06 23.45 -24.69
C LEU A 622 -19.45 23.68 -25.30
N GLN A 623 -20.42 22.85 -24.95
CA GLN A 623 -21.80 22.98 -25.41
C GLN A 623 -22.42 24.31 -24.94
N GLN A 624 -22.25 24.69 -23.68
CA GLN A 624 -22.78 25.96 -23.16
C GLN A 624 -22.18 27.15 -23.92
N LEU A 625 -20.87 27.12 -24.16
CA LEU A 625 -20.18 28.18 -24.90
C LEU A 625 -20.64 28.27 -26.35
N LEU A 626 -20.74 27.14 -27.06
CA LEU A 626 -21.12 27.12 -28.47
C LEU A 626 -22.62 27.34 -28.68
N SER A 627 -23.45 27.08 -27.67
CA SER A 627 -24.85 27.49 -27.67
C SER A 627 -24.99 28.99 -27.45
N ASP A 628 -26.12 29.57 -27.85
CA ASP A 628 -26.43 31.00 -27.64
C ASP A 628 -26.74 31.33 -26.16
N GLU A 629 -26.60 30.36 -25.24
CA GLU A 629 -26.93 30.49 -23.80
C GLU A 629 -26.05 31.52 -23.09
N LEU A 630 -24.78 31.63 -23.48
CA LEU A 630 -23.78 32.49 -22.82
C LEU A 630 -23.47 33.79 -23.55
N ASP A 631 -24.09 34.06 -24.71
CA ASP A 631 -23.74 35.19 -25.59
C ASP A 631 -23.74 36.54 -24.87
N ASN A 632 -24.76 36.79 -24.03
CA ASN A 632 -24.88 38.02 -23.26
C ASN A 632 -23.84 38.14 -22.13
N GLN A 633 -23.22 37.04 -21.72
CA GLN A 633 -22.23 37.00 -20.64
C GLN A 633 -20.78 37.06 -21.16
N LEU A 634 -20.54 36.74 -22.44
CA LEU A 634 -19.20 36.69 -23.04
C LEU A 634 -18.43 38.02 -22.91
N GLU A 635 -19.14 39.15 -23.01
CA GLU A 635 -18.58 40.49 -22.81
C GLU A 635 -17.96 40.69 -21.42
N THR A 636 -18.38 39.89 -20.43
CA THR A 636 -17.85 39.94 -19.06
C THR A 636 -16.94 38.75 -18.72
N LEU A 637 -17.15 37.60 -19.37
CA LEU A 637 -16.47 36.34 -19.07
C LEU A 637 -15.09 36.22 -19.73
N ILE A 638 -14.85 36.86 -20.87
CA ILE A 638 -13.65 36.61 -21.70
C ILE A 638 -12.55 37.68 -21.59
N PRO A 639 -12.85 38.99 -21.57
CA PRO A 639 -11.82 40.02 -21.76
C PRO A 639 -10.65 39.91 -20.77
N ASN A 640 -9.42 39.99 -21.30
CA ASN A 640 -8.17 39.99 -20.52
C ASN A 640 -7.94 38.73 -19.65
N ARG A 641 -8.66 37.63 -19.92
CA ARG A 641 -8.49 36.33 -19.23
C ARG A 641 -7.63 35.34 -20.05
N ILE A 642 -7.10 34.35 -19.36
CA ILE A 642 -6.58 33.11 -19.93
C ILE A 642 -7.74 32.14 -20.10
N ILE A 643 -7.99 31.73 -21.32
CA ILE A 643 -9.03 30.76 -21.65
C ILE A 643 -8.35 29.41 -21.86
N LEU A 644 -8.70 28.40 -21.07
CA LEU A 644 -8.12 27.05 -21.19
C LEU A 644 -9.18 26.07 -21.66
N LEU A 645 -8.94 25.41 -22.78
CA LEU A 645 -9.80 24.35 -23.28
C LEU A 645 -9.19 23.00 -22.91
N GLY A 646 -9.94 22.12 -22.26
CA GLY A 646 -9.42 20.79 -21.91
C GLY A 646 -10.49 19.76 -21.57
N LEU A 647 -10.05 18.52 -21.38
CA LEU A 647 -10.94 17.38 -21.09
C LEU A 647 -11.48 17.41 -19.66
N ALA A 648 -12.78 17.13 -19.51
CA ALA A 648 -13.38 16.76 -18.23
C ALA A 648 -13.43 15.22 -18.06
N ASP A 649 -12.34 14.52 -18.39
CA ASP A 649 -12.24 13.05 -18.32
C ASP A 649 -11.52 12.60 -17.03
N ALA A 650 -12.07 11.55 -16.38
CA ALA A 650 -11.44 10.87 -15.25
C ALA A 650 -10.06 10.25 -15.59
N LYS A 651 -9.79 9.95 -16.87
CA LYS A 651 -8.47 9.47 -17.32
C LYS A 651 -7.39 10.56 -17.24
N ASP A 652 -7.78 11.81 -17.45
CA ASP A 652 -6.91 12.99 -17.43
C ASP A 652 -7.01 13.76 -16.11
N SER A 653 -7.55 13.14 -15.06
CA SER A 653 -7.69 13.79 -13.75
C SER A 653 -6.55 13.40 -12.80
N HIS A 654 -6.16 14.29 -11.88
CA HIS A 654 -5.05 14.06 -10.96
C HIS A 654 -5.46 14.23 -9.49
N PHE A 655 -4.88 13.42 -8.60
CA PHE A 655 -5.01 13.67 -7.16
C PHE A 655 -4.17 14.89 -6.77
N ILE A 656 -4.75 15.77 -5.97
CA ILE A 656 -4.06 16.92 -5.40
C ILE A 656 -3.98 16.82 -3.87
N PRO A 657 -3.02 17.51 -3.23
CA PRO A 657 -2.84 17.47 -1.79
C PRO A 657 -4.11 17.71 -0.98
N GLY A 658 -4.40 16.78 -0.07
CA GLY A 658 -5.46 16.92 0.91
C GLY A 658 -6.90 16.75 0.37
N GLN A 659 -7.07 16.46 -0.92
CA GLN A 659 -8.38 16.20 -1.52
C GLN A 659 -8.56 14.74 -1.95
N LYS A 660 -9.80 14.24 -1.84
CA LYS A 660 -10.16 12.88 -2.27
C LYS A 660 -10.61 12.82 -3.74
N GLN A 661 -11.11 13.93 -4.28
CA GLN A 661 -11.55 14.03 -5.66
C GLN A 661 -10.36 14.36 -6.55
N ARG A 662 -10.36 13.82 -7.78
CA ARG A 662 -9.34 14.13 -8.78
C ARG A 662 -9.79 15.38 -9.55
N LEU A 663 -8.85 16.26 -9.86
CA LEU A 663 -9.10 17.44 -10.69
C LEU A 663 -8.68 17.19 -12.14
N PRO A 664 -9.43 17.65 -13.15
CA PRO A 664 -9.00 17.58 -14.55
C PRO A 664 -7.62 18.21 -14.77
N GLY A 665 -6.82 17.65 -15.68
CA GLY A 665 -5.45 18.09 -16.00
C GLY A 665 -5.39 19.57 -16.34
N VAL A 666 -6.33 20.03 -17.18
CA VAL A 666 -6.48 21.46 -17.54
C VAL A 666 -6.69 22.37 -16.33
N VAL A 667 -7.42 21.92 -15.31
CA VAL A 667 -7.63 22.67 -14.05
C VAL A 667 -6.34 22.68 -13.22
N VAL A 668 -5.58 21.59 -13.22
CA VAL A 668 -4.26 21.55 -12.56
C VAL A 668 -3.28 22.51 -13.25
N HIS A 669 -3.26 22.53 -14.59
CA HIS A 669 -2.48 23.51 -15.35
C HIS A 669 -2.91 24.95 -15.05
N ALA A 670 -4.22 25.21 -14.89
CA ALA A 670 -4.71 26.52 -14.46
C ALA A 670 -4.14 26.94 -13.10
N HIS A 671 -4.13 26.06 -12.10
CA HIS A 671 -3.52 26.33 -10.78
C HIS A 671 -2.01 26.60 -10.89
N MET A 672 -1.31 25.81 -11.70
CA MET A 672 0.13 25.95 -11.96
C MET A 672 0.48 27.28 -12.65
N THR A 673 -0.32 27.72 -13.63
CA THR A 673 -0.16 29.02 -14.28
C THR A 673 -0.52 30.15 -13.30
N SER A 674 -1.63 30.01 -12.57
CA SER A 674 -2.11 30.98 -11.57
C SER A 674 -1.07 31.28 -10.51
N GLN A 675 -0.32 30.29 -10.01
CA GLN A 675 0.72 30.56 -9.01
C GLN A 675 1.90 31.37 -9.56
N LEU A 676 2.29 31.16 -10.82
CA LEU A 676 3.35 31.95 -11.45
C LEU A 676 2.89 33.40 -11.64
N LEU A 677 1.69 33.60 -12.20
CA LEU A 677 1.09 34.93 -12.38
C LEU A 677 0.88 35.65 -11.06
N SER A 678 0.31 34.96 -10.07
CA SER A 678 0.06 35.54 -8.74
C SER A 678 1.35 35.91 -8.03
N ALA A 679 2.43 35.15 -8.23
CA ALA A 679 3.71 35.46 -7.61
C ALA A 679 4.37 36.70 -8.24
N VAL A 680 4.21 36.90 -9.54
CA VAL A 680 4.75 38.08 -10.25
C VAL A 680 3.88 39.32 -10.03
N LEU A 681 2.57 39.22 -10.25
CA LEU A 681 1.64 40.36 -10.28
C LEU A 681 1.11 40.72 -8.89
N ASP A 682 0.79 39.71 -8.09
CA ASP A 682 0.08 39.87 -6.81
C ASP A 682 1.00 39.67 -5.59
N GLN A 683 2.30 39.41 -5.82
CA GLN A 683 3.30 39.07 -4.80
C GLN A 683 2.89 37.88 -3.90
N ARG A 684 2.07 36.96 -4.43
CA ARG A 684 1.67 35.72 -3.74
C ARG A 684 2.89 34.82 -3.55
N PRO A 685 3.27 34.45 -2.31
CA PRO A 685 4.49 33.69 -2.07
C PRO A 685 4.40 32.27 -2.63
N LEU A 686 5.44 31.86 -3.35
CA LEU A 686 5.68 30.46 -3.72
C LEU A 686 6.06 29.65 -2.48
N LEU A 687 5.67 28.37 -2.47
CA LEU A 687 6.06 27.45 -1.40
C LEU A 687 7.58 27.22 -1.43
N LYS A 688 8.21 27.46 -0.29
CA LYS A 688 9.63 27.22 -0.02
C LYS A 688 9.75 26.17 1.08
N TRP A 689 10.97 25.72 1.34
CA TRP A 689 11.27 24.77 2.41
C TRP A 689 12.56 25.18 3.12
N TRP A 690 12.79 24.60 4.29
CA TRP A 690 14.08 24.78 4.96
C TRP A 690 15.21 24.13 4.15
N PRO A 691 16.36 24.80 4.03
CA PRO A 691 17.54 24.15 3.49
C PRO A 691 18.01 23.05 4.46
N ASN A 692 18.58 21.97 3.93
CA ASN A 692 18.95 20.78 4.69
C ASN A 692 19.80 21.08 5.95
N TRP A 693 20.69 22.09 5.89
CA TRP A 693 21.49 22.48 7.05
C TRP A 693 20.65 23.08 8.19
N LEU A 694 19.57 23.81 7.87
CA LEU A 694 18.68 24.40 8.86
C LEU A 694 17.81 23.32 9.51
N GLU A 695 17.41 22.29 8.77
CA GLU A 695 16.76 21.11 9.33
C GLU A 695 17.67 20.39 10.34
N ILE A 696 18.96 20.21 10.02
CA ILE A 696 19.94 19.61 10.94
C ILE A 696 20.07 20.43 12.22
N VAL A 697 20.17 21.76 12.11
CA VAL A 697 20.22 22.66 13.27
C VAL A 697 18.93 22.56 14.09
N GLY A 698 17.77 22.52 13.43
CA GLY A 698 16.46 22.36 14.07
C GLY A 698 16.34 21.03 14.83
N ILE A 699 16.76 19.93 14.21
CA ILE A 699 16.83 18.60 14.85
C ILE A 699 17.74 18.63 16.07
N GLY A 700 18.91 19.26 15.98
CA GLY A 700 19.83 19.45 17.10
C GLY A 700 19.19 20.24 18.24
N ALA A 701 18.47 21.32 17.94
CA ALA A 701 17.75 22.11 18.94
C ALA A 701 16.66 21.30 19.64
N VAL A 702 15.85 20.53 18.88
CA VAL A 702 14.81 19.64 19.42
C VAL A 702 15.40 18.58 20.35
N PHE A 703 16.53 17.96 19.94
CA PHE A 703 17.24 17.01 20.78
C PHE A 703 17.72 17.63 22.09
N LEU A 704 18.33 18.82 22.06
CA LEU A 704 18.79 19.51 23.27
C LEU A 704 17.61 19.88 24.19
N MET A 705 16.52 20.40 23.63
CA MET A 705 15.33 20.78 24.40
C MET A 705 14.59 19.58 25.01
N SER A 706 14.64 18.40 24.37
CA SER A 706 14.07 17.17 24.93
C SER A 706 14.70 16.81 26.29
N GLY A 707 15.97 17.18 26.50
CA GLY A 707 16.68 17.01 27.75
C GLY A 707 16.12 17.83 28.92
N TRP A 708 15.46 18.96 28.66
CA TRP A 708 14.77 19.73 29.71
C TRP A 708 13.56 19.00 30.30
N GLY A 709 13.02 18.01 29.59
CA GLY A 709 11.97 17.13 30.12
C GLY A 709 12.38 16.38 31.39
N VAL A 710 13.68 16.15 31.58
CA VAL A 710 14.22 15.61 32.84
C VAL A 710 13.97 16.58 33.99
N TRP A 711 14.32 17.87 33.82
CA TRP A 711 14.08 18.91 34.83
C TRP A 711 12.60 19.10 35.15
N TRP A 712 11.75 19.05 34.13
CA TRP A 712 10.29 19.08 34.28
C TRP A 712 9.79 17.95 35.20
N CYS A 713 10.29 16.72 34.99
CA CYS A 713 10.00 15.59 35.87
C CYS A 713 10.55 15.78 37.29
N ARG A 714 11.70 16.47 37.47
CA ARG A 714 12.24 16.80 38.81
C ARG A 714 11.28 17.63 39.65
N ARG A 715 10.42 18.42 39.03
CA ARG A 715 9.42 19.25 39.71
C ARG A 715 8.10 18.51 40.01
N GLY A 716 8.03 17.20 39.72
CA GLY A 716 6.88 16.36 40.03
C GLY A 716 5.80 16.33 38.94
N TYR A 717 6.01 16.99 37.81
CA TYR A 717 5.07 16.94 36.68
C TYR A 717 5.27 15.66 35.85
N PRO A 718 4.18 15.06 35.31
CA PRO A 718 4.28 13.84 34.53
C PRO A 718 4.98 14.10 33.17
N PRO A 719 5.85 13.18 32.71
CA PRO A 719 6.57 13.31 31.44
C PRO A 719 5.64 13.38 30.22
N MET A 720 4.45 12.75 30.31
CA MET A 720 3.47 12.76 29.23
C MET A 720 2.99 14.17 28.87
N LEU A 721 2.87 15.08 29.85
CA LEU A 721 2.50 16.47 29.59
C LEU A 721 3.59 17.23 28.82
N TRP A 722 4.87 16.94 29.12
CA TRP A 722 6.00 17.52 28.38
C TRP A 722 6.08 17.00 26.95
N ILE A 723 5.89 15.70 26.77
CA ILE A 723 5.85 15.06 25.45
C ILE A 723 4.69 15.65 24.62
N ALA A 724 3.48 15.70 25.19
CA ALA A 724 2.31 16.25 24.51
C ALA A 724 2.50 17.74 24.18
N GLY A 725 2.95 18.55 25.14
CA GLY A 725 3.18 19.98 24.95
C GLY A 725 4.19 20.28 23.84
N GLY A 726 5.34 19.60 23.83
CA GLY A 726 6.33 19.81 22.78
C GLY A 726 5.88 19.32 21.40
N ASN A 727 5.17 18.19 21.31
CA ASN A 727 4.59 17.74 20.05
C ASN A 727 3.56 18.74 19.50
N LEU A 728 2.73 19.34 20.36
CA LEU A 728 1.79 20.39 19.95
C LEU A 728 2.55 21.63 19.46
N ILE A 729 3.59 22.07 20.16
CA ILE A 729 4.42 23.21 19.74
C ILE A 729 5.06 22.94 18.37
N ILE A 730 5.68 21.77 18.19
CA ILE A 730 6.31 21.37 16.92
C ILE A 730 5.26 21.38 15.80
N PHE A 731 4.10 20.75 16.03
CA PHE A 731 3.02 20.67 15.06
C PHE A 731 2.47 22.05 14.65
N PHE A 732 2.11 22.89 15.63
CA PHE A 732 1.58 24.22 15.35
C PHE A 732 2.63 25.16 14.77
N SER A 733 3.91 25.01 15.14
CA SER A 733 5.00 25.79 14.54
C SER A 733 5.22 25.42 13.08
N GLY A 734 5.23 24.12 12.74
CA GLY A 734 5.31 23.65 11.35
C GLY A 734 4.11 24.10 10.51
N TYR A 735 2.89 23.99 11.06
CA TYR A 735 1.69 24.50 10.39
C TYR A 735 1.73 26.02 10.19
N GLY A 736 2.17 26.77 11.21
CA GLY A 736 2.36 28.23 11.13
C GLY A 736 3.39 28.65 10.09
N MET A 737 4.51 27.94 9.99
CA MET A 737 5.50 28.17 8.94
C MET A 737 4.92 27.91 7.54
N LEU A 738 4.07 26.88 7.38
CA LEU A 738 3.42 26.63 6.10
C LEU A 738 2.42 27.73 5.71
N ILE A 739 1.73 28.35 6.69
CA ILE A 739 0.90 29.54 6.44
C ILE A 739 1.76 30.69 5.87
N LEU A 740 3.04 30.78 6.28
CA LEU A 740 4.02 31.71 5.73
C LEU A 740 4.69 31.19 4.43
N SER A 741 4.12 30.16 3.80
CA SER A 741 4.65 29.48 2.60
C SER A 741 6.02 28.82 2.79
N ILE A 742 6.36 28.42 4.01
CA ILE A 742 7.60 27.68 4.33
C ILE A 742 7.24 26.29 4.87
N TRP A 743 7.50 25.25 4.09
CA TRP A 743 7.36 23.87 4.55
C TRP A 743 8.56 23.46 5.40
N VAL A 744 8.28 22.98 6.61
CA VAL A 744 9.26 22.42 7.54
C VAL A 744 8.86 20.99 7.85
N PRO A 745 9.72 19.99 7.61
CA PRO A 745 9.45 18.62 8.00
C PRO A 745 9.36 18.48 9.52
N ILE A 746 8.23 17.98 10.04
CA ILE A 746 7.99 17.90 11.50
C ILE A 746 8.02 16.49 12.07
N VAL A 747 7.84 15.45 11.25
CA VAL A 747 7.76 14.07 11.74
C VAL A 747 9.08 13.63 12.41
N PRO A 748 10.28 13.88 11.83
CA PRO A 748 11.53 13.55 12.51
C PRO A 748 11.67 14.27 13.86
N ALA A 749 11.32 15.55 13.93
CA ALA A 749 11.38 16.35 15.15
C ALA A 749 10.45 15.79 16.25
N MET A 750 9.22 15.41 15.90
CA MET A 750 8.25 14.83 16.84
C MET A 750 8.71 13.47 17.38
N LEU A 751 9.29 12.62 16.52
CA LEU A 751 9.84 11.32 16.92
C LEU A 751 11.04 11.47 17.85
N ILE A 752 11.96 12.40 17.54
CA ILE A 752 13.11 12.70 18.38
C ILE A 752 12.65 13.26 19.72
N TRP A 753 11.76 14.26 19.73
CA TRP A 753 11.21 14.83 20.96
C TRP A 753 10.62 13.76 21.87
N THR A 754 9.78 12.90 21.31
CA THR A 754 9.08 11.84 22.05
C THR A 754 10.04 10.77 22.53
N GLY A 755 10.86 10.22 21.63
CA GLY A 755 11.79 9.13 21.92
C GLY A 755 12.90 9.53 22.89
N SER A 756 13.53 10.69 22.67
CA SER A 756 14.59 11.21 23.55
C SER A 756 14.05 11.56 24.94
N THR A 757 12.90 12.23 25.04
CA THR A 757 12.27 12.53 26.34
C THR A 757 11.94 11.25 27.10
N LEU A 758 11.32 10.25 26.44
CA LEU A 758 10.96 8.99 27.08
C LEU A 758 12.21 8.23 27.56
N CYS A 759 13.27 8.17 26.75
CA CYS A 759 14.53 7.53 27.11
C CYS A 759 15.16 8.18 28.35
N LEU A 760 15.31 9.51 28.33
CA LEU A 760 15.93 10.26 29.42
C LEU A 760 15.13 10.17 30.72
N THR A 761 13.79 10.21 30.65
CA THR A 761 12.91 10.13 31.82
C THR A 761 12.82 8.72 32.41
N LEU A 762 12.89 7.66 31.59
CA LEU A 762 12.93 6.28 32.08
C LEU A 762 14.27 5.92 32.75
N CYS A 763 15.37 6.55 32.33
CA CYS A 763 16.67 6.38 32.98
C CYS A 763 16.81 7.19 34.28
N TYR A 764 15.99 8.22 34.50
CA TYR A 764 16.07 9.16 35.62
C TYR A 764 15.82 8.56 37.05
N PRO A 765 14.87 7.64 37.31
CA PRO A 765 14.61 7.09 38.65
C PRO A 765 15.83 6.40 39.28
N SER A 766 16.85 6.07 38.48
CA SER A 766 18.10 5.48 38.94
C SER A 766 19.07 6.48 39.58
N TRP A 767 18.85 7.80 39.44
CA TRP A 767 19.81 8.83 39.86
C TRP A 767 19.61 9.36 41.28
N HIS A 768 18.44 9.13 41.91
CA HIS A 768 18.08 9.76 43.20
C HIS A 768 17.77 8.78 44.34
N ARG A 769 18.10 7.49 44.21
CA ARG A 769 18.25 6.63 45.40
C ARG A 769 19.70 6.70 45.89
N LYS A 770 20.03 7.79 46.56
CA LYS A 770 21.15 7.88 47.50
C LYS A 770 20.64 8.49 48.80
#